data_AF-A0AAU8MFA5-F1
#
_entry.id   AF-A0AAU8MFA5-F1
#
_cell.length_a   1.000
_cell.length_b   1.000
_cell.length_c   1.000
_cell.angle_alpha   90.00
_cell.angle_beta   90.00
_cell.angle_gamma   90.00
#
_symmetry.space_group_name_H-M   'P 1'
#
loop_
_entity.id
_entity.type
_entity.pdbx_description
1 polymer ?
#
loop_
_entity_poly.entity_id
_entity_poly.type
_entity_poly.pdbx_seq_one_letter_code
_entity_poly.pdbx_strand_id
1 'polypeptide(L)'
;MVESLQLNKDGVVFIGELLDVRSTEARWRGAIERALGGHRTTLLVPEDKFRMVTGWVNSRHTGLHVRVQVVSKTERNPEFLGDGFLRKLEWKEHPYRDWLKRHLARFDLHCVDSTEVLNDTPYSMTREGLVHMEKGRFEKKDGTHVDDKKNWYLGFNNLSRLAALQEEGERLREGLDSARSDESVKRQEMDILVASEAIWKRVAQTLWDQIDVTLAKQHLDTLKNDLAALNAPDSDLSKAKALLELAKKELQEIRTAQNQNARAVGGFELEIRQANKSRQVSALAASAGLADAVRQSLSLRVGILTLEHLDKLNQLEKTQREFLDDALNSIGKRANHYNGRMIAIINSFKTKWPLVANDWLTTIEGRQDYIDYLDKLNNEGLPDLVERFQQRLNNNTTQSLGRMQRAIDDEREDIKYRIATINEVLERTEFNHGTFLRLKHEDEHYAHVKEFTALLGSVLKHASSVDHEARFLELCSLISKLEKATNSATAINLESQRLLDSRYRMTFYANEIVKETGAVRDVLRSSSGKSGGEKESFAGIIVAASLAYVLTPDGAPHPMYCTVFLDEAFSNTADKVSRRVLRVFRELKIHVNLITPYKNLNLARDSARSLIIAERKIDGHESRLSQITWDQLDQQSAERREAKQTQLAGVAEGLGIQMEQL
;
A
#
# COMPACT_ATOMS: atom_id res chain seq x y z
N MET A 1 8.04 13.99 44.96
CA MET A 1 8.94 14.43 46.05
C MET A 1 9.02 15.96 46.12
N VAL A 2 9.50 16.65 45.07
CA VAL A 2 9.66 18.12 45.05
C VAL A 2 8.39 18.86 45.47
N GLU A 3 7.24 18.53 44.87
CA GLU A 3 5.93 19.09 45.24
C GLU A 3 5.53 18.76 46.69
N SER A 4 5.63 17.49 47.08
CA SER A 4 5.27 16.99 48.41
C SER A 4 6.10 17.61 49.55
N LEU A 5 7.32 18.05 49.27
CA LEU A 5 8.22 18.69 50.24
C LEU A 5 8.34 20.21 50.01
N GLN A 6 7.61 20.77 49.04
CA GLN A 6 7.67 22.17 48.63
C GLN A 6 9.10 22.67 48.37
N LEU A 7 9.93 21.83 47.73
CA LEU A 7 11.30 22.17 47.38
C LEU A 7 11.34 22.99 46.08
N ASN A 8 12.34 23.86 45.94
CA ASN A 8 12.61 24.49 44.64
C ASN A 8 13.16 23.43 43.68
N LYS A 9 12.52 23.25 42.52
CA LYS A 9 12.90 22.28 41.49
C LYS A 9 14.32 22.52 40.98
N ASP A 10 14.73 23.77 40.81
CA ASP A 10 16.08 24.10 40.31
C ASP A 10 17.18 23.73 41.31
N GLY A 11 16.84 23.62 42.60
CA GLY A 11 17.76 23.13 43.63
C GLY A 11 17.85 21.61 43.73
N VAL A 12 17.01 20.86 43.00
CA VAL A 12 16.90 19.40 43.11
C VAL A 12 16.92 18.78 41.71
N VAL A 13 18.13 18.59 41.18
CA VAL A 13 18.39 18.21 39.78
C VAL A 13 19.12 16.88 39.71
N PHE A 14 18.91 16.12 38.63
CA PHE A 14 19.72 14.93 38.38
C PHE A 14 21.09 15.32 37.82
N ILE A 15 22.13 14.56 38.12
CA ILE A 15 23.47 14.81 37.57
C ILE A 15 23.44 14.88 36.04
N GLY A 16 22.67 14.00 35.37
CA GLY A 16 22.57 13.98 33.92
C GLY A 16 21.97 15.24 33.30
N GLU A 17 21.17 16.01 34.05
CA GLU A 17 20.58 17.27 33.57
C GLU A 17 21.59 18.44 33.55
N LEU A 18 22.74 18.27 34.22
CA LEU A 18 23.82 19.25 34.28
C LEU A 18 24.96 18.93 33.31
N LEU A 19 24.89 17.80 32.61
CA LEU A 19 25.93 17.27 31.76
C LEU A 19 25.39 17.00 30.36
N ASP A 20 26.14 17.38 29.36
CA ASP A 20 25.96 16.89 28.00
C ASP A 20 27.32 16.47 27.42
N VAL A 21 27.32 15.71 26.33
CA VAL A 21 28.53 15.36 25.59
C VAL A 21 28.70 16.36 24.45
N ARG A 22 29.89 16.93 24.31
CA ARG A 22 30.20 17.88 23.24
C ARG A 22 29.89 17.24 21.88
N SER A 23 29.32 18.03 20.96
CA SER A 23 28.95 17.55 19.63
C SER A 23 30.12 16.95 18.84
N THR A 24 31.33 17.50 18.99
CA THR A 24 32.57 16.98 18.39
C THR A 24 33.02 15.63 18.95
N GLU A 25 32.52 15.24 20.12
CA GLU A 25 32.85 13.99 20.82
C GLU A 25 31.65 13.03 20.87
N ALA A 26 30.62 13.25 20.03
CA ALA A 26 29.38 12.46 20.01
C ALA A 26 29.61 10.94 19.92
N ARG A 27 30.70 10.53 19.26
CA ARG A 27 31.14 9.13 19.12
C ARG A 27 31.48 8.42 20.45
N TRP A 28 31.65 9.17 21.53
CA TRP A 28 31.92 8.67 22.88
C TRP A 28 30.66 8.68 23.76
N ARG A 29 29.54 9.24 23.30
CA ARG A 29 28.34 9.45 24.13
C ARG A 29 27.85 8.17 24.78
N GLY A 30 27.69 7.08 24.02
CA GLY A 30 27.22 5.80 24.56
C GLY A 30 28.15 5.21 25.63
N ALA A 31 29.47 5.28 25.44
CA ALA A 31 30.45 4.85 26.42
C ALA A 31 30.42 5.71 27.69
N ILE A 32 30.33 7.04 27.54
CA ILE A 32 30.25 7.99 28.65
C ILE A 32 28.97 7.80 29.47
N GLU A 33 27.82 7.64 28.79
CA GLU A 33 26.54 7.29 29.41
C GLU A 33 26.69 6.03 30.28
N ARG A 34 27.29 4.98 29.72
CA ARG A 34 27.52 3.72 30.41
C ARG A 34 28.50 3.85 31.58
N ALA A 35 29.59 4.59 31.42
CA ALA A 35 30.62 4.82 32.44
C ALA A 35 30.08 5.64 33.63
N LEU A 36 29.35 6.73 33.36
CA LEU A 36 28.61 7.46 34.39
C LEU A 36 27.56 6.57 35.05
N GLY A 37 26.98 5.65 34.28
CA GLY A 37 26.16 4.57 34.79
C GLY A 37 25.06 5.10 35.69
N GLY A 38 25.13 4.75 36.95
CA GLY A 38 24.14 5.17 37.92
C GLY A 38 24.20 6.64 38.36
N HIS A 39 25.33 7.30 38.19
CA HIS A 39 25.52 8.68 38.59
C HIS A 39 24.59 9.61 37.81
N ARG A 40 24.35 9.36 36.51
CA ARG A 40 23.48 10.19 35.68
C ARG A 40 22.05 10.33 36.22
N THR A 41 21.55 9.31 36.94
CA THR A 41 20.23 9.32 37.59
C THR A 41 20.28 9.57 39.09
N THR A 42 21.42 10.03 39.63
CA THR A 42 21.54 10.42 41.02
C THR A 42 21.02 11.84 41.19
N LEU A 43 20.13 12.02 42.17
CA LEU A 43 19.50 13.29 42.47
C LEU A 43 20.39 14.12 43.39
N LEU A 44 20.77 15.32 42.96
CA LEU A 44 21.49 16.28 43.76
C LEU A 44 20.53 17.05 44.66
N VAL A 45 20.87 17.19 45.94
CA VAL A 45 20.02 17.84 46.95
C VAL A 45 20.86 18.84 47.77
N PRO A 46 20.31 20.01 48.12
CA PRO A 46 20.99 20.98 48.98
C PRO A 46 21.28 20.41 50.38
N GLU A 47 22.40 20.82 50.95
CA GLU A 47 22.81 20.43 52.31
C GLU A 47 21.78 20.81 53.39
N ASP A 48 21.03 21.89 53.25
CA ASP A 48 20.00 22.28 54.23
C ASP A 48 18.71 21.45 54.12
N LYS A 49 18.52 20.69 53.03
CA LYS A 49 17.28 19.94 52.74
C LYS A 49 17.42 18.42 52.80
N PHE A 50 18.63 17.86 52.94
CA PHE A 50 18.84 16.41 52.79
C PHE A 50 18.01 15.58 53.78
N ARG A 51 17.87 16.01 55.04
CA ARG A 51 17.13 15.25 56.07
C ARG A 51 15.66 15.06 55.71
N MET A 52 15.05 16.08 55.11
CA MET A 52 13.66 16.01 54.63
C MET A 52 13.55 15.01 53.48
N VAL A 53 14.50 15.05 52.54
CA VAL A 53 14.53 14.13 51.40
C VAL A 53 14.75 12.68 51.84
N THR A 54 15.71 12.40 52.72
CA THR A 54 15.97 11.03 53.20
C THR A 54 14.79 10.49 54.01
N GLY A 55 14.15 11.32 54.85
CA GLY A 55 12.94 10.95 55.57
C GLY A 55 11.76 10.64 54.63
N TRP A 56 11.61 11.43 53.56
CA TRP A 56 10.57 11.20 52.56
C TRP A 56 10.78 9.90 51.78
N VAL A 57 12.03 9.63 51.36
CA VAL A 57 12.38 8.39 50.64
C VAL A 57 12.24 7.16 51.53
N ASN A 58 12.70 7.22 52.79
CA ASN A 58 12.63 6.09 53.72
C ASN A 58 11.20 5.71 54.12
N SER A 59 10.30 6.70 54.23
CA SER A 59 8.92 6.48 54.68
C SER A 59 7.98 5.95 53.59
N ARG A 60 8.45 5.79 52.35
CA ARG A 60 7.60 5.45 51.20
C ARG A 60 8.23 4.36 50.34
N HIS A 61 7.40 3.42 49.91
CA HIS A 61 7.80 2.53 48.83
C HIS A 61 7.65 3.25 47.49
N THR A 62 8.77 3.64 46.88
CA THR A 62 8.78 4.39 45.61
C THR A 62 8.67 3.51 44.37
N GLY A 63 8.95 2.20 44.50
CA GLY A 63 9.10 1.29 43.35
C GLY A 63 10.30 1.62 42.45
N LEU A 64 11.19 2.53 42.87
CA LEU A 64 12.32 3.04 42.09
C LEU A 64 13.64 2.82 42.81
N HIS A 65 14.72 2.59 42.05
CA HIS A 65 16.08 2.62 42.58
C HIS A 65 16.58 4.07 42.71
N VAL A 66 16.28 4.71 43.85
CA VAL A 66 16.58 6.13 44.09
C VAL A 66 17.98 6.29 44.69
N ARG A 67 18.81 7.16 44.08
CA ARG A 67 20.08 7.64 44.65
C ARG A 67 20.01 9.13 44.89
N VAL A 68 20.47 9.55 46.07
CA VAL A 68 20.50 10.96 46.48
C VAL A 68 21.92 11.30 46.88
N GLN A 69 22.39 12.47 46.45
CA GLN A 69 23.71 12.97 46.77
C GLN A 69 23.59 14.42 47.26
N VAL A 70 24.13 14.66 48.45
CA VAL A 70 24.11 15.99 49.07
C VAL A 70 25.23 16.84 48.46
N VAL A 71 24.88 18.09 48.14
CA VAL A 71 25.80 19.09 47.59
C VAL A 71 26.20 20.07 48.70
N SER A 72 27.50 20.13 48.99
CA SER A 72 28.10 21.08 49.93
C SER A 72 28.82 22.21 49.17
N LYS A 73 29.06 23.34 49.85
CA LYS A 73 29.86 24.43 49.27
C LYS A 73 31.29 23.96 49.05
N THR A 74 31.82 24.21 47.85
CA THR A 74 33.17 23.80 47.44
C THR A 74 33.96 25.02 46.98
N GLU A 75 35.24 25.10 47.38
CA GLU A 75 36.09 26.28 47.15
C GLU A 75 37.15 26.09 46.05
N ARG A 76 37.30 24.88 45.46
CA ARG A 76 38.36 24.62 44.47
C ARG A 76 37.98 23.61 43.38
N ASN A 77 38.28 23.98 42.13
CA ASN A 77 38.11 23.13 40.95
C ASN A 77 39.19 22.02 40.88
N PRO A 78 38.83 20.78 40.52
CA PRO A 78 39.78 19.69 40.31
C PRO A 78 40.52 19.83 38.96
N GLU A 79 41.64 19.14 38.81
CA GLU A 79 42.26 18.89 37.50
C GLU A 79 41.71 17.58 36.92
N PHE A 80 41.33 17.59 35.64
CA PHE A 80 40.86 16.41 34.90
C PHE A 80 41.99 15.75 34.13
N LEU A 81 41.86 14.44 33.89
CA LEU A 81 42.79 13.69 33.04
C LEU A 81 42.84 14.31 31.64
N GLY A 82 44.03 14.31 31.02
CA GLY A 82 44.26 14.95 29.72
C GLY A 82 43.38 14.41 28.59
N ASP A 83 43.20 13.10 28.61
CA ASP A 83 42.44 12.21 27.72
C ASP A 83 41.19 11.64 28.41
N GLY A 84 40.84 12.16 29.58
CA GLY A 84 39.65 11.77 30.35
C GLY A 84 38.35 12.15 29.68
N PHE A 85 37.30 11.39 29.93
CA PHE A 85 35.99 11.70 29.37
C PHE A 85 35.36 12.96 29.96
N LEU A 86 35.74 13.41 31.15
CA LEU A 86 35.21 14.64 31.74
C LEU A 86 35.53 15.89 30.89
N ARG A 87 36.62 15.86 30.10
CA ARG A 87 36.94 16.92 29.14
C ARG A 87 36.07 16.89 27.88
N LYS A 88 35.46 15.74 27.57
CA LYS A 88 34.53 15.54 26.45
C LYS A 88 33.10 15.99 26.78
N LEU A 89 32.85 16.36 28.04
CA LEU A 89 31.57 16.87 28.51
C LEU A 89 31.44 18.40 28.31
N GLU A 90 30.19 18.81 28.13
CA GLU A 90 29.68 20.16 28.28
C GLU A 90 28.98 20.27 29.63
N TRP A 91 29.27 21.33 30.37
CA TRP A 91 28.84 21.50 31.75
C TRP A 91 27.87 22.69 31.83
N LYS A 92 26.62 22.42 32.22
CA LYS A 92 25.59 23.46 32.36
C LYS A 92 26.01 24.50 33.39
N GLU A 93 25.70 25.77 33.12
CA GLU A 93 25.83 26.84 34.10
C GLU A 93 24.81 26.59 35.23
N HIS A 94 25.31 26.26 36.43
CA HIS A 94 24.48 25.93 37.60
C HIS A 94 25.30 26.10 38.89
N PRO A 95 24.70 26.49 40.04
CA PRO A 95 25.41 26.59 41.32
C PRO A 95 26.14 25.32 41.77
N TYR A 96 25.68 24.14 41.31
CA TYR A 96 26.29 22.84 41.66
C TYR A 96 27.40 22.39 40.70
N ARG A 97 27.69 23.16 39.65
CA ARG A 97 28.61 22.78 38.57
C ARG A 97 29.99 22.42 39.10
N ASP A 98 30.61 23.30 39.89
CA ASP A 98 31.99 23.12 40.34
C ASP A 98 32.12 22.03 41.41
N TRP A 99 31.11 21.89 42.28
CA TRP A 99 31.00 20.74 43.16
C TRP A 99 30.89 19.43 42.35
N LEU A 100 30.08 19.42 41.27
CA LEU A 100 29.87 18.23 40.45
C LEU A 100 31.15 17.83 39.70
N LYS A 101 31.90 18.81 39.17
CA LYS A 101 33.22 18.58 38.57
C LYS A 101 34.15 17.86 39.55
N ARG A 102 34.23 18.35 40.80
CA ARG A 102 35.01 17.72 41.86
C ARG A 102 34.52 16.32 42.22
N HIS A 103 33.21 16.15 42.32
CA HIS A 103 32.59 14.86 42.65
C HIS A 103 32.88 13.80 41.58
N LEU A 104 32.84 14.20 40.30
CA LEU A 104 33.05 13.31 39.17
C LEU A 104 34.52 13.05 38.84
N ALA A 105 35.45 13.91 39.26
CA ALA A 105 36.88 13.76 38.97
C ALA A 105 37.47 12.39 39.37
N ARG A 106 36.99 11.80 40.46
CA ARG A 106 37.42 10.45 40.91
C ARG A 106 36.88 9.29 40.07
N PHE A 107 35.92 9.58 39.18
CA PHE A 107 35.30 8.62 38.27
C PHE A 107 35.71 8.89 36.81
N ASP A 108 36.63 9.82 36.56
CA ASP A 108 37.17 10.07 35.22
C ASP A 108 37.95 8.85 34.74
N LEU A 109 37.84 8.55 33.45
CA LEU A 109 38.49 7.39 32.83
C LEU A 109 39.21 7.84 31.55
N HIS A 110 40.42 7.31 31.34
CA HIS A 110 41.18 7.48 30.12
C HIS A 110 40.40 6.95 28.91
N CYS A 111 40.12 7.79 27.92
CA CYS A 111 39.48 7.37 26.68
C CYS A 111 40.52 6.79 25.73
N VAL A 112 40.49 5.48 25.50
CA VAL A 112 41.47 4.77 24.68
C VAL A 112 40.81 4.16 23.43
N ASP A 113 41.50 4.23 22.30
CA ASP A 113 40.94 3.82 21.00
C ASP A 113 41.00 2.30 20.75
N SER A 114 41.73 1.53 21.58
CA SER A 114 41.91 0.09 21.35
C SER A 114 42.05 -0.71 22.66
N THR A 115 41.77 -2.02 22.55
CA THR A 115 41.88 -2.96 23.68
C THR A 115 43.33 -3.17 24.13
N GLU A 116 44.30 -3.05 23.23
CA GLU A 116 45.72 -3.17 23.53
C GLU A 116 46.15 -2.06 24.50
N VAL A 117 45.78 -0.81 24.21
CA VAL A 117 46.07 0.33 25.09
C VAL A 117 45.27 0.23 26.38
N LEU A 118 44.01 -0.23 26.30
CA LEU A 118 43.15 -0.44 27.48
C LEU A 118 43.76 -1.44 28.48
N ASN A 119 44.34 -2.54 28.01
CA ASN A 119 44.93 -3.57 28.88
C ASN A 119 46.08 -3.05 29.75
N ASP A 120 46.87 -2.11 29.21
CA ASP A 120 48.02 -1.53 29.89
C ASP A 120 47.69 -0.24 30.68
N THR A 121 46.48 0.30 30.49
CA THR A 121 46.03 1.56 31.11
C THR A 121 44.88 1.31 32.10
N PRO A 122 45.14 1.15 33.41
CA PRO A 122 44.09 1.12 34.43
C PRO A 122 43.22 2.39 34.41
N TYR A 123 41.97 2.29 34.85
CA TYR A 123 40.98 3.37 34.83
C TYR A 123 40.79 3.97 33.42
N SER A 124 40.53 3.09 32.45
CA SER A 124 40.32 3.46 31.04
C SER A 124 39.02 2.87 30.48
N MET A 125 38.56 3.38 29.33
CA MET A 125 37.41 2.85 28.62
C MET A 125 37.54 2.97 27.10
N THR A 126 36.91 2.05 26.37
CA THR A 126 36.75 2.12 24.91
C THR A 126 35.40 2.70 24.50
N ARG A 127 35.26 3.04 23.21
CA ARG A 127 34.02 3.55 22.62
C ARG A 127 32.87 2.55 22.64
N GLU A 128 33.18 1.27 22.60
CA GLU A 128 32.22 0.16 22.71
C GLU A 128 31.72 -0.02 24.15
N GLY A 129 32.30 0.72 25.10
CA GLY A 129 31.90 0.82 26.50
C GLY A 129 32.39 -0.32 27.38
N LEU A 130 33.54 -0.92 27.04
CA LEU A 130 34.34 -1.72 27.96
C LEU A 130 35.12 -0.79 28.90
N VAL A 131 35.07 -1.04 30.20
CA VAL A 131 35.76 -0.25 31.22
C VAL A 131 36.81 -1.12 31.91
N HIS A 132 38.04 -0.64 32.00
CA HIS A 132 39.10 -1.20 32.83
C HIS A 132 39.20 -0.38 34.11
N MET A 133 38.95 -1.00 35.26
CA MET A 133 39.04 -0.35 36.57
C MET A 133 40.48 -0.48 37.09
N GLU A 134 40.68 -1.22 38.18
CA GLU A 134 42.00 -1.61 38.65
C GLU A 134 42.61 -2.68 37.74
N LYS A 135 43.94 -2.82 37.75
CA LYS A 135 44.67 -3.75 36.87
C LYS A 135 44.08 -5.17 36.95
N GLY A 136 43.56 -5.66 35.83
CA GLY A 136 42.94 -6.99 35.72
C GLY A 136 41.44 -7.06 36.03
N ARG A 137 40.77 -5.92 36.28
CA ARG A 137 39.33 -5.85 36.50
C ARG A 137 38.64 -5.09 35.37
N PHE A 138 37.96 -5.84 34.50
CA PHE A 138 37.20 -5.29 33.37
C PHE A 138 35.69 -5.44 33.59
N GLU A 139 34.93 -4.43 33.20
CA GLU A 139 33.47 -4.44 33.30
C GLU A 139 32.86 -3.96 31.98
N LYS A 140 31.87 -4.69 31.47
CA LYS A 140 31.07 -4.28 30.31
C LYS A 140 29.59 -4.46 30.61
N LYS A 141 28.87 -3.35 30.77
CA LYS A 141 27.43 -3.34 31.08
C LYS A 141 26.58 -3.32 29.81
N ASP A 142 26.53 -4.45 29.12
CA ASP A 142 25.80 -4.63 27.85
C ASP A 142 24.31 -4.96 28.03
N GLY A 143 23.68 -4.56 29.15
CA GLY A 143 22.23 -4.71 29.33
C GLY A 143 21.40 -3.96 28.28
N THR A 144 22.00 -2.94 27.65
CA THR A 144 21.47 -2.24 26.47
C THR A 144 22.62 -1.95 25.50
N HIS A 145 22.32 -1.88 24.21
CA HIS A 145 23.31 -1.53 23.19
C HIS A 145 23.92 -0.15 23.49
N VAL A 146 25.21 0.04 23.19
CA VAL A 146 25.94 1.29 23.54
C VAL A 146 25.36 2.51 22.81
N ASP A 147 24.90 2.28 21.57
CA ASP A 147 24.26 3.28 20.72
C ASP A 147 22.73 3.38 20.88
N ASP A 148 22.15 2.71 21.89
CA ASP A 148 20.72 2.79 22.14
C ASP A 148 20.35 4.16 22.75
N LYS A 149 19.94 5.08 21.87
CA LYS A 149 19.53 6.45 22.20
C LYS A 149 18.40 6.52 23.21
N LYS A 150 17.58 5.46 23.36
CA LYS A 150 16.48 5.41 24.34
C LYS A 150 16.99 5.35 25.78
N ASN A 151 18.23 4.90 25.94
CA ASN A 151 18.92 4.73 27.21
C ASN A 151 20.00 5.79 27.44
N TRP A 152 20.01 6.86 26.64
CA TRP A 152 20.82 8.05 26.87
C TRP A 152 20.05 9.05 27.75
N TYR A 153 20.65 9.47 28.85
CA TYR A 153 20.05 10.33 29.86
C TYR A 153 20.78 11.68 30.03
N LEU A 154 21.97 11.83 29.46
CA LEU A 154 22.72 13.07 29.40
C LEU A 154 22.10 13.99 28.34
N GLY A 155 22.09 15.28 28.64
CA GLY A 155 21.52 16.31 27.78
C GLY A 155 20.75 17.34 28.57
N PHE A 156 20.82 18.60 28.12
CA PHE A 156 20.06 19.69 28.73
C PHE A 156 18.56 19.66 28.39
N ASN A 157 18.16 18.77 27.47
CA ASN A 157 16.78 18.46 27.11
C ASN A 157 16.64 16.97 26.77
N ASN A 158 15.40 16.48 26.72
CA ASN A 158 15.07 15.08 26.43
C ASN A 158 14.57 14.85 24.99
N LEU A 159 14.72 15.81 24.07
CA LEU A 159 14.11 15.77 22.74
C LEU A 159 14.64 14.61 21.89
N SER A 160 15.95 14.34 21.96
CA SER A 160 16.58 13.24 21.22
C SER A 160 16.07 11.87 21.66
N ARG A 161 15.87 11.69 22.97
CA ARG A 161 15.31 10.47 23.55
C ARG A 161 13.82 10.31 23.22
N LEU A 162 13.07 11.41 23.25
CA LEU A 162 11.66 11.41 22.86
C LEU A 162 11.50 10.99 21.39
N ALA A 163 12.31 11.54 20.49
CA ALA A 163 12.30 11.16 19.08
C ALA A 163 12.61 9.68 18.87
N ALA A 164 13.63 9.13 19.56
CA ALA A 164 13.97 7.72 19.48
C ALA A 164 12.85 6.79 20.00
N LEU A 165 12.13 7.20 21.04
CA LEU A 165 10.99 6.45 21.57
C LEU A 165 9.75 6.55 20.65
N GLN A 166 9.54 7.70 20.01
CA GLN A 166 8.47 7.89 19.02
C GLN A 166 8.68 7.01 17.79
N GLU A 167 9.90 7.00 17.24
CA GLU A 167 10.28 6.15 16.10
C GLU A 167 10.08 4.65 16.42
N GLU A 168 10.45 4.21 17.62
CA GLU A 168 10.18 2.84 18.06
C GLU A 168 8.68 2.56 18.21
N GLY A 169 7.91 3.52 18.73
CA GLY A 169 6.46 3.40 18.85
C GLY A 169 5.76 3.26 17.49
N GLU A 170 6.22 4.00 16.48
CA GLU A 170 5.74 3.88 15.10
C GLU A 170 6.06 2.51 14.51
N ARG A 171 7.32 2.07 14.61
CA ARG A 171 7.76 0.74 14.15
C ARG A 171 6.97 -0.41 14.81
N LEU A 172 6.72 -0.33 16.11
CA LEU A 172 5.94 -1.34 16.82
C LEU A 172 4.46 -1.33 16.40
N ARG A 173 3.90 -0.16 16.09
CA ARG A 173 2.53 -0.03 15.60
C ARG A 173 2.38 -0.63 14.21
N GLU A 174 3.31 -0.36 13.30
CA GLU A 174 3.35 -0.97 11.97
C GLU A 174 3.42 -2.51 12.05
N GLY A 175 4.27 -3.05 12.94
CA GLY A 175 4.35 -4.49 13.18
C GLY A 175 3.05 -5.10 13.72
N LEU A 176 2.36 -4.39 14.62
CA LEU A 176 1.07 -4.82 15.17
C LEU A 176 -0.02 -4.85 14.09
N ASP A 177 -0.07 -3.82 13.25
CA ASP A 177 -1.07 -3.71 12.19
C ASP A 177 -0.86 -4.79 11.12
N SER A 178 0.40 -5.09 10.77
CA SER A 178 0.74 -6.24 9.89
C SER A 178 0.26 -7.56 10.50
N ALA A 179 0.57 -7.82 11.78
CA ALA A 179 0.19 -9.05 12.44
C ALA A 179 -1.34 -9.23 12.54
N ARG A 180 -2.09 -8.14 12.75
CA ARG A 180 -3.57 -8.16 12.75
C ARG A 180 -4.15 -8.45 11.37
N SER A 181 -3.54 -7.91 10.33
CA SER A 181 -3.93 -8.19 8.94
C SER A 181 -3.76 -9.68 8.64
N ASP A 182 -2.60 -10.25 9.00
CA ASP A 182 -2.30 -11.67 8.80
C ASP A 182 -3.26 -12.58 9.60
N GLU A 183 -3.54 -12.23 10.86
CA GLU A 183 -4.52 -12.96 11.69
C GLU A 183 -5.90 -12.98 11.03
N SER A 184 -6.37 -11.83 10.53
CA SER A 184 -7.67 -11.71 9.87
C SER A 184 -7.78 -12.63 8.64
N VAL A 185 -6.74 -12.65 7.80
CA VAL A 185 -6.67 -13.53 6.62
C VAL A 185 -6.70 -14.99 7.03
N LYS A 186 -5.92 -15.39 8.03
CA LYS A 186 -5.91 -16.77 8.53
C LYS A 186 -7.22 -17.20 9.17
N ARG A 187 -7.94 -16.26 9.79
CA ARG A 187 -9.28 -16.53 10.35
C ARG A 187 -10.30 -16.80 9.25
N GLN A 188 -10.27 -16.02 8.16
CA GLN A 188 -11.13 -16.27 7.00
C GLN A 188 -10.83 -17.62 6.33
N GLU A 189 -9.55 -17.97 6.16
CA GLU A 189 -9.15 -19.29 5.66
C GLU A 189 -9.71 -20.43 6.56
N MET A 190 -9.65 -20.26 7.88
CA MET A 190 -10.19 -21.23 8.85
C MET A 190 -11.71 -21.36 8.74
N ASP A 191 -12.44 -20.25 8.64
CA ASP A 191 -13.90 -20.25 8.54
C ASP A 191 -14.39 -21.03 7.29
N ILE A 192 -13.67 -20.90 6.16
CA ILE A 192 -13.95 -21.66 4.93
C ILE A 192 -13.74 -23.16 5.15
N LEU A 193 -12.66 -23.55 5.85
CA LEU A 193 -12.36 -24.95 6.15
C LEU A 193 -13.41 -25.56 7.09
N VAL A 194 -13.83 -24.83 8.11
CA VAL A 194 -14.88 -25.27 9.05
C VAL A 194 -16.22 -25.43 8.32
N ALA A 195 -16.59 -24.49 7.44
CA ALA A 195 -17.80 -24.60 6.63
C ALA A 195 -17.75 -25.82 5.69
N SER A 196 -16.59 -26.07 5.09
CA SER A 196 -16.37 -27.24 4.22
C SER A 196 -16.49 -28.54 5.02
N GLU A 197 -15.83 -28.64 6.18
CA GLU A 197 -15.92 -29.80 7.06
C GLU A 197 -17.36 -30.11 7.45
N ALA A 198 -18.16 -29.09 7.77
CA ALA A 198 -19.57 -29.25 8.10
C ALA A 198 -20.39 -29.85 6.93
N ILE A 199 -20.13 -29.41 5.70
CA ILE A 199 -20.77 -29.98 4.50
C ILE A 199 -20.38 -31.44 4.33
N TRP A 200 -19.10 -31.77 4.49
CA TRP A 200 -18.58 -33.13 4.28
C TRP A 200 -19.14 -34.10 5.32
N LYS A 201 -19.26 -33.67 6.58
CA LYS A 201 -19.95 -34.44 7.63
C LYS A 201 -21.42 -34.71 7.27
N ARG A 202 -22.11 -33.72 6.71
CA ARG A 202 -23.52 -33.86 6.29
C ARG A 202 -23.67 -34.87 5.14
N VAL A 203 -22.77 -34.82 4.16
CA VAL A 203 -22.74 -35.79 3.06
C VAL A 203 -22.47 -37.21 3.60
N ALA A 204 -21.50 -37.37 4.50
CA ALA A 204 -21.18 -38.66 5.10
C ALA A 204 -22.32 -39.26 5.95
N GLN A 205 -23.19 -38.41 6.50
CA GLN A 205 -24.38 -38.83 7.28
C GLN A 205 -25.62 -39.06 6.42
N THR A 206 -25.60 -38.73 5.13
CA THR A 206 -26.76 -38.89 4.25
C THR A 206 -26.95 -40.37 3.90
N LEU A 207 -28.14 -40.91 4.20
CA LEU A 207 -28.50 -42.31 3.91
C LEU A 207 -29.06 -42.43 2.49
N TRP A 208 -28.89 -43.59 1.85
CA TRP A 208 -29.38 -43.85 0.49
C TRP A 208 -30.89 -43.65 0.34
N ASP A 209 -31.68 -44.04 1.35
CA ASP A 209 -33.14 -43.92 1.32
C ASP A 209 -33.62 -42.46 1.21
N GLN A 210 -32.79 -41.48 1.58
CA GLN A 210 -33.07 -40.05 1.45
C GLN A 210 -32.88 -39.52 0.02
N ILE A 211 -32.20 -40.29 -0.84
CA ILE A 211 -31.91 -39.98 -2.24
C ILE A 211 -32.53 -41.00 -3.21
N ASP A 212 -33.16 -42.06 -2.68
CA ASP A 212 -33.81 -43.09 -3.50
C ASP A 212 -35.09 -42.56 -4.14
N VAL A 213 -34.93 -42.02 -5.35
CA VAL A 213 -36.01 -41.51 -6.19
C VAL A 213 -37.03 -42.61 -6.53
N THR A 214 -36.60 -43.88 -6.59
CA THR A 214 -37.47 -45.00 -6.97
C THR A 214 -38.46 -45.29 -5.87
N LEU A 215 -37.97 -45.41 -4.62
CA LEU A 215 -38.80 -45.65 -3.45
C LEU A 215 -39.75 -44.46 -3.20
N ALA A 216 -39.26 -43.22 -3.35
CA ALA A 216 -40.09 -42.02 -3.25
C ALA A 216 -41.20 -41.98 -4.31
N LYS A 217 -40.92 -42.40 -5.55
CA LYS A 217 -41.94 -42.52 -6.62
C LYS A 217 -42.97 -43.60 -6.31
N GLN A 218 -42.56 -44.75 -5.78
CA GLN A 218 -43.50 -45.81 -5.38
C GLN A 218 -44.45 -45.33 -4.27
N HIS A 219 -43.94 -44.64 -3.26
CA HIS A 219 -44.78 -44.01 -2.23
C HIS A 219 -45.72 -42.96 -2.82
N LEU A 220 -45.24 -42.10 -3.73
CA LEU A 220 -46.07 -41.12 -4.41
C LEU A 220 -47.21 -41.79 -5.20
N ASP A 221 -46.91 -42.85 -5.93
CA ASP A 221 -47.90 -43.55 -6.75
C ASP A 221 -48.93 -44.28 -5.87
N THR A 222 -48.50 -44.84 -4.75
CA THR A 222 -49.41 -45.43 -3.74
C THR A 222 -50.35 -44.35 -3.19
N LEU A 223 -49.81 -43.22 -2.74
CA LEU A 223 -50.61 -42.08 -2.26
C LEU A 223 -51.55 -41.51 -3.32
N LYS A 224 -51.12 -41.46 -4.58
CA LYS A 224 -51.99 -41.05 -5.71
C LYS A 224 -53.13 -42.04 -5.92
N ASN A 225 -52.86 -43.33 -5.83
CA ASN A 225 -53.89 -44.37 -5.95
C ASN A 225 -54.88 -44.31 -4.79
N ASP A 226 -54.39 -44.12 -3.56
CA ASP A 226 -55.24 -43.95 -2.36
C ASP A 226 -56.11 -42.69 -2.49
N LEU A 227 -55.53 -41.58 -2.95
CA LEU A 227 -56.24 -40.32 -3.18
C LEU A 227 -57.28 -40.48 -4.29
N ALA A 228 -56.96 -41.19 -5.37
CA ALA A 228 -57.89 -41.50 -6.45
C ALA A 228 -59.05 -42.40 -5.97
N ALA A 229 -58.77 -43.40 -5.12
CA ALA A 229 -59.79 -44.24 -4.51
C ALA A 229 -60.70 -43.45 -3.56
N LEU A 230 -60.13 -42.56 -2.74
CA LEU A 230 -60.88 -41.68 -1.84
C LEU A 230 -61.71 -40.64 -2.61
N ASN A 231 -61.25 -40.15 -3.75
CA ASN A 231 -61.99 -39.19 -4.59
C ASN A 231 -62.81 -39.85 -5.71
N ALA A 232 -62.88 -41.18 -5.78
CA ALA A 232 -63.71 -41.88 -6.74
C ALA A 232 -65.19 -41.49 -6.55
N PRO A 233 -66.00 -41.37 -7.62
CA PRO A 233 -67.39 -40.91 -7.52
C PRO A 233 -68.25 -41.76 -6.57
N ASP A 234 -67.96 -43.06 -6.49
CA ASP A 234 -68.68 -44.03 -5.65
C ASP A 234 -68.09 -44.20 -4.25
N SER A 235 -67.02 -43.48 -3.91
CA SER A 235 -66.39 -43.56 -2.58
C SER A 235 -67.30 -42.97 -1.51
N ASP A 236 -67.15 -43.46 -0.28
CA ASP A 236 -67.88 -42.94 0.87
C ASP A 236 -67.57 -41.46 1.13
N LEU A 237 -66.34 -41.01 0.81
CA LEU A 237 -65.94 -39.62 0.94
C LEU A 237 -66.62 -38.72 -0.12
N SER A 238 -66.73 -39.17 -1.37
CA SER A 238 -67.41 -38.42 -2.43
C SER A 238 -68.91 -38.31 -2.16
N LYS A 239 -69.53 -39.38 -1.66
CA LYS A 239 -70.93 -39.38 -1.20
C LYS A 239 -71.14 -38.43 -0.02
N ALA A 240 -70.25 -38.46 0.98
CA ALA A 240 -70.30 -37.53 2.12
C ALA A 240 -70.11 -36.07 1.69
N LYS A 241 -69.20 -35.79 0.74
CA LYS A 241 -69.01 -34.46 0.15
C LYS A 241 -70.27 -34.00 -0.59
N ALA A 242 -70.89 -34.85 -1.40
CA ALA A 242 -72.12 -34.50 -2.12
C ALA A 242 -73.28 -34.17 -1.17
N LEU A 243 -73.46 -34.96 -0.09
CA LEU A 243 -74.44 -34.69 0.96
C LEU A 243 -74.16 -33.38 1.70
N LEU A 244 -72.89 -33.10 2.02
CA LEU A 244 -72.47 -31.85 2.65
C LEU A 244 -72.70 -30.64 1.75
N GLU A 245 -72.40 -30.74 0.45
CA GLU A 245 -72.62 -29.65 -0.50
C GLU A 245 -74.11 -29.40 -0.76
N LEU A 246 -74.94 -30.44 -0.80
CA LEU A 246 -76.41 -30.30 -0.82
C LEU A 246 -76.90 -29.55 0.43
N ALA A 247 -76.49 -29.98 1.63
CA ALA A 247 -76.89 -29.33 2.87
C ALA A 247 -76.39 -27.88 2.98
N LYS A 248 -75.16 -27.60 2.51
CA LYS A 248 -74.63 -26.22 2.43
C LYS A 248 -75.42 -25.36 1.46
N LYS A 249 -75.77 -25.92 0.29
CA LYS A 249 -76.57 -25.21 -0.72
C LYS A 249 -77.96 -24.88 -0.18
N GLU A 250 -78.63 -25.83 0.46
CA GLU A 250 -79.93 -25.59 1.13
C GLU A 250 -79.80 -24.52 2.22
N LEU A 251 -78.79 -24.61 3.08
CA LEU A 251 -78.54 -23.61 4.12
C LEU A 251 -78.25 -22.22 3.52
N GLN A 252 -77.50 -22.17 2.42
CA GLN A 252 -77.18 -20.93 1.73
C GLN A 252 -78.42 -20.34 1.08
N GLU A 253 -79.25 -21.14 0.40
CA GLU A 253 -80.52 -20.71 -0.18
C GLU A 253 -81.44 -20.13 0.90
N ILE A 254 -81.60 -20.83 2.03
CA ILE A 254 -82.39 -20.36 3.17
C ILE A 254 -81.82 -19.06 3.75
N ARG A 255 -80.51 -18.95 3.94
CA ARG A 255 -79.85 -17.72 4.42
C ARG A 255 -79.98 -16.58 3.43
N THR A 256 -79.89 -16.86 2.13
CA THR A 256 -80.07 -15.83 1.09
C THR A 256 -81.51 -15.34 1.07
N ALA A 257 -82.50 -16.22 1.16
CA ALA A 257 -83.91 -15.85 1.26
C ALA A 257 -84.20 -15.04 2.55
N GLN A 258 -83.65 -15.46 3.69
CA GLN A 258 -83.75 -14.73 4.95
C GLN A 258 -83.12 -13.34 4.86
N ASN A 259 -81.90 -13.24 4.31
CA ASN A 259 -81.21 -11.97 4.13
C ASN A 259 -81.91 -11.08 3.09
N GLN A 260 -82.45 -11.64 2.00
CA GLN A 260 -83.23 -10.90 1.00
C GLN A 260 -84.51 -10.33 1.62
N ASN A 261 -85.23 -11.13 2.41
CA ASN A 261 -86.42 -10.67 3.11
C ASN A 261 -86.08 -9.61 4.18
N ALA A 262 -85.02 -9.82 4.98
CA ALA A 262 -84.56 -8.84 5.96
C ALA A 262 -84.09 -7.53 5.30
N ARG A 263 -83.40 -7.62 4.15
CA ARG A 263 -83.01 -6.46 3.33
C ARG A 263 -84.21 -5.78 2.68
N ALA A 264 -85.21 -6.52 2.23
CA ALA A 264 -86.42 -5.95 1.66
C ALA A 264 -87.21 -5.19 2.72
N VAL A 265 -87.41 -5.79 3.91
CA VAL A 265 -88.05 -5.13 5.05
C VAL A 265 -87.26 -3.89 5.49
N GLY A 266 -85.95 -4.03 5.70
CA GLY A 266 -85.09 -2.90 6.05
C GLY A 266 -85.00 -1.83 4.95
N GLY A 267 -85.07 -2.25 3.68
CA GLY A 267 -85.12 -1.39 2.50
C GLY A 267 -86.41 -0.58 2.45
N PHE A 268 -87.57 -1.21 2.63
CA PHE A 268 -88.85 -0.51 2.70
C PHE A 268 -88.93 0.42 3.92
N GLU A 269 -88.40 0.01 5.07
CA GLU A 269 -88.31 0.90 6.25
C GLU A 269 -87.38 2.10 6.03
N LEU A 270 -86.27 1.89 5.31
CA LEU A 270 -85.35 2.96 4.93
C LEU A 270 -85.98 3.89 3.91
N GLU A 271 -86.65 3.36 2.88
CA GLU A 271 -87.36 4.12 1.85
C GLU A 271 -88.46 4.98 2.47
N ILE A 272 -89.25 4.43 3.40
CA ILE A 272 -90.27 5.20 4.13
C ILE A 272 -89.61 6.30 4.98
N ARG A 273 -88.51 6.01 5.68
CA ARG A 273 -87.77 7.02 6.46
C ARG A 273 -87.14 8.08 5.55
N GLN A 274 -86.53 7.69 4.44
CA GLN A 274 -85.88 8.58 3.49
C GLN A 274 -86.91 9.45 2.76
N ALA A 275 -88.06 8.91 2.36
CA ALA A 275 -89.13 9.67 1.75
C ALA A 275 -89.69 10.72 2.73
N ASN A 276 -89.90 10.35 4.00
CA ASN A 276 -90.35 11.29 5.03
C ASN A 276 -89.28 12.34 5.38
N LYS A 277 -88.01 11.93 5.47
CA LYS A 277 -86.89 12.85 5.71
C LYS A 277 -86.67 13.77 4.53
N SER A 278 -86.70 13.28 3.30
CA SER A 278 -86.57 14.07 2.08
C SER A 278 -87.71 15.09 1.97
N ARG A 279 -88.95 14.67 2.27
CA ARG A 279 -90.08 15.59 2.40
C ARG A 279 -89.82 16.70 3.43
N GLN A 280 -89.28 16.38 4.61
CA GLN A 280 -88.94 17.37 5.63
C GLN A 280 -87.77 18.27 5.23
N VAL A 281 -86.69 17.71 4.68
CA VAL A 281 -85.48 18.44 4.26
C VAL A 281 -85.82 19.37 3.10
N SER A 282 -86.57 18.91 2.10
CA SER A 282 -87.02 19.74 0.99
C SER A 282 -87.97 20.85 1.46
N ALA A 283 -88.82 20.59 2.45
CA ALA A 283 -89.67 21.61 3.07
C ALA A 283 -88.86 22.67 3.85
N LEU A 284 -87.80 22.26 4.57
CA LEU A 284 -86.88 23.16 5.28
C LEU A 284 -85.96 23.94 4.33
N ALA A 285 -85.44 23.30 3.28
CA ALA A 285 -84.62 23.96 2.28
C ALA A 285 -85.42 25.00 1.48
N ALA A 286 -86.71 24.72 1.22
CA ALA A 286 -87.62 25.67 0.60
C ALA A 286 -87.98 26.87 1.51
N SER A 287 -87.85 26.75 2.84
CA SER A 287 -88.28 27.81 3.78
C SER A 287 -87.30 28.98 3.89
N ALA A 288 -86.01 28.76 3.62
CA ALA A 288 -84.97 29.79 3.70
C ALA A 288 -84.99 30.78 2.52
N GLY A 289 -85.64 30.42 1.42
CA GLY A 289 -85.60 31.18 0.17
C GLY A 289 -84.21 31.17 -0.51
N LEU A 290 -84.18 31.53 -1.79
CA LEU A 290 -82.95 31.71 -2.56
C LEU A 290 -82.58 33.19 -2.63
N ALA A 291 -81.29 33.53 -2.56
CA ALA A 291 -80.79 34.89 -2.82
C ALA A 291 -81.02 35.28 -4.30
N ASP A 292 -81.33 36.54 -4.58
CA ASP A 292 -81.77 36.99 -5.92
C ASP A 292 -80.74 36.74 -7.03
N ALA A 293 -79.45 36.86 -6.75
CA ALA A 293 -78.38 36.54 -7.70
C ALA A 293 -78.37 35.05 -8.11
N VAL A 294 -78.68 34.15 -7.16
CA VAL A 294 -78.78 32.70 -7.41
C VAL A 294 -80.07 32.37 -8.15
N ARG A 295 -81.18 33.08 -7.83
CA ARG A 295 -82.45 32.96 -8.59
C ARG A 295 -82.29 33.37 -10.04
N GLN A 296 -81.58 34.47 -10.32
CA GLN A 296 -81.28 34.92 -11.70
C GLN A 296 -80.39 33.94 -12.46
N SER A 297 -79.37 33.39 -11.82
CA SER A 297 -78.48 32.41 -12.47
C SER A 297 -79.20 31.08 -12.77
N LEU A 298 -80.07 30.63 -11.84
CA LEU A 298 -80.90 29.44 -12.04
C LEU A 298 -81.98 29.69 -13.11
N SER A 299 -82.66 30.84 -13.11
CA SER A 299 -83.70 31.13 -14.11
C SER A 299 -83.15 31.17 -15.53
N LEU A 300 -81.91 31.64 -15.72
CA LEU A 300 -81.21 31.57 -17.01
C LEU A 300 -80.86 30.14 -17.45
N ARG A 301 -80.71 29.20 -16.52
CA ARG A 301 -80.29 27.81 -16.80
C ARG A 301 -81.44 26.82 -16.93
N VAL A 302 -82.51 26.98 -16.14
CA VAL A 302 -83.66 26.04 -16.11
C VAL A 302 -84.99 26.66 -16.52
N GLY A 303 -85.07 27.99 -16.72
CA GLY A 303 -86.31 28.66 -17.14
C GLY A 303 -87.39 28.74 -16.06
N ILE A 304 -88.63 29.05 -16.45
CA ILE A 304 -89.81 29.10 -15.55
C ILE A 304 -90.39 27.69 -15.43
N LEU A 305 -90.49 27.17 -14.20
CA LEU A 305 -91.04 25.84 -13.92
C LEU A 305 -92.53 25.93 -13.54
N THR A 306 -93.37 25.05 -14.10
CA THR A 306 -94.80 24.92 -13.79
C THR A 306 -95.13 23.52 -13.25
N LEU A 307 -96.36 23.31 -12.74
CA LEU A 307 -96.81 22.04 -12.17
C LEU A 307 -96.73 20.85 -13.16
N GLU A 308 -96.77 21.10 -14.47
CA GLU A 308 -96.62 20.07 -15.52
C GLU A 308 -95.18 19.51 -15.63
N HIS A 309 -94.22 20.15 -14.96
CA HIS A 309 -92.81 19.77 -14.97
C HIS A 309 -92.41 18.91 -13.77
N LEU A 310 -93.35 18.58 -12.86
CA LEU A 310 -93.09 17.84 -11.61
C LEU A 310 -92.37 16.52 -11.86
N ASP A 311 -92.80 15.77 -12.88
CA ASP A 311 -92.21 14.47 -13.24
C ASP A 311 -90.82 14.58 -13.87
N LYS A 312 -90.44 15.79 -14.32
CA LYS A 312 -89.16 16.10 -14.97
C LYS A 312 -88.16 16.82 -14.06
N LEU A 313 -88.57 17.20 -12.85
CA LEU A 313 -87.71 17.94 -11.90
C LEU A 313 -86.44 17.15 -11.53
N ASN A 314 -86.56 15.84 -11.29
CA ASN A 314 -85.41 15.00 -10.99
C ASN A 314 -84.44 14.90 -12.18
N GLN A 315 -84.94 14.88 -13.41
CA GLN A 315 -84.09 14.87 -14.61
C GLN A 315 -83.38 16.21 -14.81
N LEU A 316 -84.07 17.33 -14.55
CA LEU A 316 -83.50 18.67 -14.62
C LEU A 316 -82.42 18.90 -13.56
N GLU A 317 -82.65 18.49 -12.30
CA GLU A 317 -81.64 18.54 -11.24
C GLU A 317 -80.42 17.70 -11.61
N LYS A 318 -80.66 16.46 -12.06
CA LYS A 318 -79.59 15.53 -12.44
C LYS A 318 -78.71 16.11 -13.55
N THR A 319 -79.32 16.66 -14.61
CA THR A 319 -78.58 17.23 -15.75
C THR A 319 -77.71 18.42 -15.34
N GLN A 320 -78.23 19.31 -14.49
CA GLN A 320 -77.46 20.47 -14.02
C GLN A 320 -76.36 20.09 -13.03
N ARG A 321 -76.60 19.06 -12.21
CA ARG A 321 -75.58 18.50 -11.31
C ARG A 321 -74.46 17.85 -12.12
N GLU A 322 -74.78 17.03 -13.12
CA GLU A 322 -73.81 16.41 -14.02
C GLU A 322 -72.95 17.46 -14.73
N PHE A 323 -73.56 18.55 -15.24
CA PHE A 323 -72.82 19.64 -15.87
C PHE A 323 -71.81 20.32 -14.91
N LEU A 324 -72.21 20.58 -13.66
CA LEU A 324 -71.34 21.19 -12.65
C LEU A 324 -70.23 20.23 -12.20
N ASP A 325 -70.54 18.95 -12.03
CA ASP A 325 -69.58 17.92 -11.68
C ASP A 325 -68.55 17.72 -12.81
N ASP A 326 -68.97 17.74 -14.07
CA ASP A 326 -68.07 17.67 -15.22
C ASP A 326 -67.16 18.90 -15.31
N ALA A 327 -67.69 20.09 -15.06
CA ALA A 327 -66.89 21.32 -15.02
C ALA A 327 -65.83 21.25 -13.90
N LEU A 328 -66.22 20.85 -12.69
CA LEU A 328 -65.31 20.68 -11.55
C LEU A 328 -64.26 19.59 -11.82
N ASN A 329 -64.67 18.46 -12.39
CA ASN A 329 -63.77 17.37 -12.75
C ASN A 329 -62.75 17.79 -13.81
N SER A 330 -63.15 18.60 -14.80
CA SER A 330 -62.24 19.09 -15.83
C SER A 330 -61.13 20.00 -15.25
N ILE A 331 -61.48 20.86 -14.28
CA ILE A 331 -60.55 21.75 -13.60
C ILE A 331 -59.64 20.94 -12.66
N GLY A 332 -60.20 19.99 -11.91
CA GLY A 332 -59.44 19.09 -11.03
C GLY A 332 -58.41 18.24 -11.80
N LYS A 333 -58.80 17.69 -12.96
CA LYS A 333 -57.87 16.94 -13.84
C LYS A 333 -56.70 17.81 -14.30
N ARG A 334 -56.95 19.06 -14.69
CA ARG A 334 -55.90 20.00 -15.10
C ARG A 334 -54.96 20.35 -13.94
N ALA A 335 -55.50 20.63 -12.75
CA ALA A 335 -54.69 20.91 -11.56
C ALA A 335 -53.78 19.72 -11.20
N ASN A 336 -54.33 18.50 -11.21
CA ASN A 336 -53.56 17.28 -10.93
C ASN A 336 -52.49 17.01 -11.99
N HIS A 337 -52.77 17.26 -13.28
CA HIS A 337 -51.78 17.09 -14.34
C HIS A 337 -50.54 17.98 -14.14
N TYR A 338 -50.74 19.27 -13.84
CA TYR A 338 -49.63 20.20 -13.63
C TYR A 338 -48.89 19.91 -12.31
N ASN A 339 -49.60 19.52 -11.25
CA ASN A 339 -48.97 19.12 -9.99
C ASN A 339 -48.08 17.88 -10.18
N GLY A 340 -48.57 16.86 -10.90
CA GLY A 340 -47.79 15.66 -11.20
C GLY A 340 -46.52 15.95 -12.01
N ARG A 341 -46.59 16.83 -13.02
CA ARG A 341 -45.41 17.25 -13.80
C ARG A 341 -44.36 17.93 -12.93
N MET A 342 -44.78 18.82 -12.02
CA MET A 342 -43.86 19.52 -11.14
C MET A 342 -43.18 18.57 -10.14
N ILE A 343 -43.94 17.65 -9.52
CA ILE A 343 -43.39 16.63 -8.60
C ILE A 343 -42.36 15.76 -9.33
N ALA A 344 -42.61 15.38 -10.59
CA ALA A 344 -41.66 14.58 -11.37
C ALA A 344 -40.33 15.32 -11.61
N ILE A 345 -40.38 16.62 -11.92
CA ILE A 345 -39.17 17.46 -12.09
C ILE A 345 -38.40 17.59 -10.77
N ILE A 346 -39.11 17.88 -9.67
CA ILE A 346 -38.50 18.00 -8.33
C ILE A 346 -37.84 16.70 -7.91
N ASN A 347 -38.51 15.56 -8.09
CA ASN A 347 -37.94 14.25 -7.76
C ASN A 347 -36.69 13.95 -8.60
N SER A 348 -36.70 14.26 -9.91
CA SER A 348 -35.52 14.10 -10.76
C SER A 348 -34.33 14.93 -10.27
N PHE A 349 -34.55 16.13 -9.71
CA PHE A 349 -33.50 16.94 -9.13
C PHE A 349 -33.01 16.37 -7.80
N LYS A 350 -33.93 16.03 -6.89
CA LYS A 350 -33.63 15.47 -5.55
C LYS A 350 -32.86 14.15 -5.62
N THR A 351 -33.17 13.28 -6.59
CA THR A 351 -32.41 12.03 -6.81
C THR A 351 -30.96 12.28 -7.23
N LYS A 352 -30.71 13.31 -8.05
CA LYS A 352 -29.34 13.64 -8.49
C LYS A 352 -28.55 14.39 -7.42
N TRP A 353 -29.22 15.17 -6.57
CA TRP A 353 -28.60 16.06 -5.58
C TRP A 353 -29.19 15.91 -4.18
N PRO A 354 -29.11 14.72 -3.57
CA PRO A 354 -29.77 14.42 -2.30
C PRO A 354 -29.24 15.25 -1.13
N LEU A 355 -27.94 15.60 -1.13
CA LEU A 355 -27.32 16.40 -0.06
C LEU A 355 -27.84 17.85 0.01
N VAL A 356 -28.34 18.38 -1.10
CA VAL A 356 -28.80 19.77 -1.20
C VAL A 356 -30.29 19.88 -0.91
N ALA A 357 -31.08 18.97 -1.50
CA ALA A 357 -32.54 19.06 -1.49
C ALA A 357 -33.22 18.10 -0.48
N ASN A 358 -32.47 17.52 0.47
CA ASN A 358 -33.03 16.53 1.41
C ASN A 358 -34.19 17.10 2.23
N ASP A 359 -33.98 18.31 2.76
CA ASP A 359 -34.89 18.98 3.68
C ASP A 359 -36.02 19.76 2.96
N TRP A 360 -35.97 19.82 1.62
CA TRP A 360 -36.99 20.52 0.83
C TRP A 360 -38.17 19.61 0.54
N LEU A 361 -39.37 20.19 0.63
CA LEU A 361 -40.62 19.51 0.29
C LEU A 361 -40.65 19.17 -1.19
N THR A 362 -41.30 18.04 -1.53
CA THR A 362 -41.48 17.61 -2.92
C THR A 362 -42.84 18.03 -3.50
N THR A 363 -43.61 18.82 -2.75
CA THR A 363 -44.96 19.29 -3.10
C THR A 363 -44.93 20.72 -3.66
N ILE A 364 -46.09 21.25 -4.04
CA ILE A 364 -46.21 22.60 -4.64
C ILE A 364 -45.80 23.72 -3.69
N GLU A 365 -45.93 23.48 -2.39
CA GLU A 365 -45.52 24.40 -1.33
C GLU A 365 -43.99 24.58 -1.30
N GLY A 366 -43.23 23.53 -1.60
CA GLY A 366 -41.76 23.54 -1.62
C GLY A 366 -41.14 24.16 -2.87
N ARG A 367 -41.93 24.59 -3.87
CA ARG A 367 -41.41 25.05 -5.17
C ARG A 367 -40.43 26.23 -5.06
N GLN A 368 -40.61 27.08 -4.06
CA GLN A 368 -39.84 28.32 -3.93
C GLN A 368 -38.38 28.02 -3.58
N ASP A 369 -38.13 27.02 -2.71
CA ASP A 369 -36.77 26.63 -2.31
C ASP A 369 -35.90 26.22 -3.51
N TYR A 370 -36.47 25.50 -4.49
CA TYR A 370 -35.76 25.09 -5.71
C TYR A 370 -35.47 26.27 -6.65
N ILE A 371 -36.39 27.24 -6.74
CA ILE A 371 -36.23 28.44 -7.57
C ILE A 371 -35.14 29.34 -6.96
N ASP A 372 -35.20 29.56 -5.65
CA ASP A 372 -34.21 30.38 -4.93
C ASP A 372 -32.80 29.76 -5.04
N TYR A 373 -32.70 28.43 -5.00
CA TYR A 373 -31.42 27.76 -5.20
C TYR A 373 -30.89 27.88 -6.63
N LEU A 374 -31.76 27.83 -7.64
CA LEU A 374 -31.38 28.07 -9.04
C LEU A 374 -30.82 29.49 -9.21
N ASP A 375 -31.47 30.48 -8.61
CA ASP A 375 -31.02 31.87 -8.65
C ASP A 375 -29.65 32.03 -7.95
N LYS A 376 -29.45 31.36 -6.81
CA LYS A 376 -28.15 31.33 -6.13
C LYS A 376 -27.05 30.69 -6.98
N LEU A 377 -27.33 29.57 -7.64
CA LEU A 377 -26.37 28.89 -8.51
C LEU A 377 -25.93 29.79 -9.66
N ASN A 378 -26.89 30.48 -10.31
CA ASN A 378 -26.60 31.35 -11.44
C ASN A 378 -25.82 32.61 -11.04
N ASN A 379 -26.12 33.20 -9.87
CA ASN A 379 -25.58 34.51 -9.49
C ASN A 379 -24.33 34.44 -8.60
N GLU A 380 -24.20 33.45 -7.72
CA GLU A 380 -23.11 33.38 -6.74
C GLU A 380 -22.11 32.25 -7.01
N GLY A 381 -22.59 31.07 -7.41
CA GLY A 381 -21.77 29.85 -7.45
C GLY A 381 -21.08 29.59 -8.78
N LEU A 382 -21.80 29.70 -9.88
CA LEU A 382 -21.31 29.30 -11.19
C LEU A 382 -20.17 30.19 -11.73
N PRO A 383 -20.19 31.53 -11.59
CA PRO A 383 -19.12 32.37 -12.10
C PRO A 383 -17.75 32.11 -11.46
N ASP A 384 -17.67 32.02 -10.12
CA ASP A 384 -16.43 31.71 -9.39
C ASP A 384 -15.93 30.28 -9.70
N LEU A 385 -16.84 29.31 -9.83
CA LEU A 385 -16.46 27.93 -10.19
C LEU A 385 -15.90 27.84 -11.61
N VAL A 386 -16.48 28.57 -12.57
CA VAL A 386 -15.98 28.66 -13.94
C VAL A 386 -14.59 29.31 -13.95
N GLU A 387 -14.39 30.40 -13.22
CA GLU A 387 -13.08 31.06 -13.12
C GLU A 387 -12.03 30.16 -12.48
N ARG A 388 -12.34 29.50 -11.36
CA ARG A 388 -11.43 28.54 -10.70
C ARG A 388 -11.12 27.33 -11.57
N PHE A 389 -12.10 26.84 -12.32
CA PHE A 389 -11.91 25.75 -13.27
C PHE A 389 -10.93 26.18 -14.38
N GLN A 390 -11.12 27.37 -14.97
CA GLN A 390 -10.22 27.93 -15.97
C GLN A 390 -8.80 28.11 -15.41
N GLN A 391 -8.64 28.63 -14.19
CA GLN A 391 -7.33 28.76 -13.54
C GLN A 391 -6.64 27.41 -13.31
N ARG A 392 -7.37 26.39 -12.81
CA ARG A 392 -6.82 25.03 -12.61
C ARG A 392 -6.44 24.36 -13.91
N LEU A 393 -7.28 24.50 -14.95
CA LEU A 393 -7.03 23.98 -16.29
C LEU A 393 -5.75 24.61 -16.87
N ASN A 394 -5.58 25.93 -16.73
CA ASN A 394 -4.44 26.66 -17.28
C ASN A 394 -3.11 26.38 -16.55
N ASN A 395 -3.09 26.49 -15.21
CA ASN A 395 -1.84 26.55 -14.46
C ASN A 395 -1.30 25.16 -14.04
N ASN A 396 -2.14 24.32 -13.41
CA ASN A 396 -1.65 23.11 -12.77
C ASN A 396 -1.43 21.95 -13.75
N THR A 397 -2.33 21.83 -14.73
CA THR A 397 -2.32 20.68 -15.65
C THR A 397 -1.21 20.80 -16.69
N THR A 398 -0.99 22.00 -17.25
CA THR A 398 0.07 22.28 -18.22
C THR A 398 1.47 22.04 -17.63
N GLN A 399 1.70 22.49 -16.39
CA GLN A 399 2.98 22.30 -15.71
C GLN A 399 3.29 20.82 -15.49
N SER A 400 2.29 20.04 -15.05
CA SER A 400 2.46 18.62 -14.75
C SER A 400 2.74 17.81 -16.01
N LEU A 401 1.96 18.03 -17.09
CA LEU A 401 2.17 17.38 -18.38
C LEU A 401 3.52 17.76 -19.00
N GLY A 402 3.93 19.03 -18.90
CA GLY A 402 5.22 19.49 -19.40
C GLY A 402 6.42 18.95 -18.61
N ARG A 403 6.25 18.61 -17.32
CA ARG A 403 7.27 17.90 -16.53
C ARG A 403 7.38 16.44 -16.95
N MET A 404 6.25 15.77 -17.16
CA MET A 404 6.23 14.38 -17.61
C MET A 404 6.91 14.22 -18.97
N GLN A 405 6.61 15.09 -19.94
CA GLN A 405 7.25 15.07 -21.25
C GLN A 405 8.77 15.22 -21.15
N ARG A 406 9.23 16.22 -20.37
CA ARG A 406 10.65 16.44 -20.12
C ARG A 406 11.33 15.24 -19.48
N ALA A 407 10.71 14.63 -18.47
CA ALA A 407 11.28 13.45 -17.82
C ALA A 407 11.52 12.29 -18.80
N ILE A 408 10.59 12.06 -19.74
CA ILE A 408 10.74 11.01 -20.77
C ILE A 408 11.86 11.37 -21.76
N ASP A 409 11.96 12.64 -22.16
CA ASP A 409 12.99 13.10 -23.08
C ASP A 409 14.39 13.07 -22.42
N ASP A 410 14.47 13.49 -21.15
CA ASP A 410 15.69 13.49 -20.34
C ASP A 410 16.21 12.06 -20.11
N GLU A 411 15.32 11.10 -19.79
CA GLU A 411 15.70 9.68 -19.66
C GLU A 411 16.27 9.13 -20.98
N ARG A 412 15.68 9.52 -22.12
CA ARG A 412 16.19 9.11 -23.44
C ARG A 412 17.59 9.66 -23.70
N GLU A 413 17.84 10.92 -23.38
CA GLU A 413 19.16 11.52 -23.55
C GLU A 413 20.18 10.95 -22.55
N ASP A 414 19.78 10.62 -21.31
CA ASP A 414 20.63 9.89 -20.35
C ASP A 414 21.05 8.52 -20.89
N ILE A 415 20.13 7.74 -21.47
CA ILE A 415 20.46 6.45 -22.10
C ILE A 415 21.52 6.64 -23.19
N LYS A 416 21.39 7.66 -24.05
CA LYS A 416 22.37 7.96 -25.10
C LYS A 416 23.73 8.35 -24.53
N TYR A 417 23.75 9.20 -23.51
CA TYR A 417 24.96 9.62 -22.82
C TYR A 417 25.69 8.40 -22.22
N ARG A 418 24.96 7.55 -21.50
CA ARG A 418 25.50 6.32 -20.89
C ARG A 418 26.07 5.36 -21.93
N ILE A 419 25.41 5.19 -23.07
CA ILE A 419 25.94 4.39 -24.18
C ILE A 419 27.23 4.99 -24.74
N ALA A 420 27.33 6.32 -24.85
CA ALA A 420 28.56 6.98 -25.27
C ALA A 420 29.71 6.70 -24.28
N THR A 421 29.45 6.80 -22.98
CA THR A 421 30.47 6.50 -21.95
C THR A 421 30.89 5.04 -21.97
N ILE A 422 29.96 4.10 -22.12
CA ILE A 422 30.29 2.67 -22.27
C ILE A 422 31.13 2.43 -23.53
N ASN A 423 30.87 3.17 -24.62
CA ASN A 423 31.67 3.06 -25.84
C ASN A 423 33.12 3.52 -25.67
N GLU A 424 33.38 4.53 -24.83
CA GLU A 424 34.76 4.93 -24.50
C GLU A 424 35.54 3.80 -23.81
N VAL A 425 34.84 3.03 -22.99
CA VAL A 425 35.39 1.85 -22.30
C VAL A 425 35.61 0.71 -23.29
N LEU A 426 34.63 0.43 -24.14
CA LEU A 426 34.72 -0.65 -25.14
C LEU A 426 35.83 -0.40 -26.18
N GLU A 427 36.09 0.84 -26.55
CA GLU A 427 37.15 1.22 -27.50
C GLU A 427 38.57 0.92 -26.97
N ARG A 428 38.74 0.86 -25.65
CA ARG A 428 40.00 0.46 -24.99
C ARG A 428 40.20 -1.06 -25.00
N THR A 429 39.16 -1.84 -25.28
CA THR A 429 39.17 -3.29 -25.15
C THR A 429 39.14 -3.97 -26.51
N GLU A 430 40.03 -4.93 -26.74
CA GLU A 430 40.03 -5.70 -27.99
C GLU A 430 38.95 -6.79 -27.96
N PHE A 431 38.07 -6.79 -28.97
CA PHE A 431 37.08 -7.84 -29.18
C PHE A 431 37.67 -9.01 -29.98
N ASN A 432 38.21 -8.75 -31.17
CA ASN A 432 39.10 -9.66 -31.88
C ASN A 432 40.42 -8.93 -32.15
N HIS A 433 41.41 -9.66 -32.70
CA HIS A 433 42.70 -9.06 -33.04
C HIS A 433 42.48 -7.85 -33.95
N GLY A 434 42.87 -6.65 -33.49
CA GLY A 434 42.72 -5.40 -34.24
C GLY A 434 41.28 -4.86 -34.36
N THR A 435 40.31 -5.36 -33.58
CA THR A 435 38.92 -4.86 -33.58
C THR A 435 38.38 -4.58 -32.18
N PHE A 436 37.40 -3.68 -32.09
CA PHE A 436 36.68 -3.35 -30.85
C PHE A 436 35.16 -3.28 -31.09
N LEU A 437 34.37 -3.30 -30.01
CA LEU A 437 32.92 -3.18 -30.09
C LEU A 437 32.47 -1.73 -29.89
N ARG A 438 31.44 -1.32 -30.62
CA ARG A 438 30.74 -0.06 -30.39
C ARG A 438 29.24 -0.27 -30.36
N LEU A 439 28.62 -0.01 -29.21
CA LEU A 439 27.17 0.02 -29.03
C LEU A 439 26.56 1.16 -29.83
N LYS A 440 25.48 0.86 -30.53
CA LYS A 440 24.66 1.79 -31.30
C LYS A 440 23.20 1.63 -30.89
N HIS A 441 22.45 2.70 -31.11
CA HIS A 441 21.02 2.74 -30.87
C HIS A 441 20.30 3.27 -32.12
N GLU A 442 19.07 2.80 -32.33
CA GLU A 442 18.12 3.25 -33.35
C GLU A 442 16.82 3.69 -32.65
N ASP A 443 16.26 4.83 -33.07
CA ASP A 443 14.99 5.33 -32.54
C ASP A 443 13.82 4.64 -33.27
N GLU A 444 12.95 3.98 -32.51
CA GLU A 444 11.76 3.32 -33.02
C GLU A 444 10.57 4.27 -33.05
N HIS A 445 9.87 4.30 -34.20
CA HIS A 445 8.84 5.29 -34.48
C HIS A 445 7.46 4.65 -34.60
N TYR A 446 6.78 4.47 -33.45
CA TYR A 446 5.45 3.87 -33.41
C TYR A 446 4.32 4.89 -33.63
N ALA A 447 3.29 4.51 -34.38
CA ALA A 447 2.15 5.37 -34.71
C ALA A 447 1.40 5.89 -33.46
N HIS A 448 1.06 5.01 -32.52
CA HIS A 448 0.35 5.39 -31.28
C HIS A 448 1.17 6.35 -30.40
N VAL A 449 2.50 6.24 -30.40
CA VAL A 449 3.39 7.18 -29.70
C VAL A 449 3.38 8.54 -30.38
N LYS A 450 3.48 8.58 -31.72
CA LYS A 450 3.40 9.84 -32.49
C LYS A 450 2.07 10.57 -32.26
N GLU A 451 0.96 9.85 -32.30
CA GLU A 451 -0.37 10.39 -32.03
C GLU A 451 -0.46 10.97 -30.61
N PHE A 452 0.06 10.24 -29.63
CA PHE A 452 0.07 10.70 -28.24
C PHE A 452 0.94 11.95 -28.05
N THR A 453 2.14 11.98 -28.62
CA THR A 453 3.04 13.15 -28.56
C THR A 453 2.43 14.35 -29.28
N ALA A 454 1.73 14.14 -30.40
CA ALA A 454 1.01 15.21 -31.10
C ALA A 454 -0.14 15.76 -30.25
N LEU A 455 -0.94 14.90 -29.63
CA LEU A 455 -2.03 15.30 -28.72
C LEU A 455 -1.49 16.05 -27.50
N LEU A 456 -0.43 15.53 -26.87
CA LEU A 456 0.24 16.19 -25.74
C LEU A 456 0.77 17.57 -26.14
N GLY A 457 1.42 17.67 -27.32
CA GLY A 457 1.90 18.94 -27.86
C GLY A 457 0.78 19.92 -28.17
N SER A 458 -0.37 19.45 -28.67
CA SER A 458 -1.58 20.26 -28.87
C SER A 458 -2.07 20.87 -27.55
N VAL A 459 -2.27 20.03 -26.53
CA VAL A 459 -2.75 20.44 -25.20
C VAL A 459 -1.80 21.45 -24.54
N LEU A 460 -0.49 21.27 -24.70
CA LEU A 460 0.51 22.19 -24.18
C LEU A 460 0.57 23.53 -24.94
N LYS A 461 0.41 23.51 -26.28
CA LYS A 461 0.36 24.74 -27.09
C LYS A 461 -0.91 25.56 -26.86
N HIS A 462 -2.04 24.90 -26.64
CA HIS A 462 -3.32 25.54 -26.36
C HIS A 462 -3.44 26.05 -24.90
N ALA A 463 -2.36 26.05 -24.10
CA ALA A 463 -2.41 26.55 -22.72
C ALA A 463 -2.86 28.02 -22.60
N SER A 464 -2.76 28.81 -23.67
CA SER A 464 -3.19 30.21 -23.73
C SER A 464 -4.42 30.44 -24.64
N SER A 465 -5.12 29.39 -25.09
CA SER A 465 -6.30 29.55 -25.94
C SER A 465 -7.51 30.06 -25.15
N VAL A 466 -8.38 30.82 -25.83
CA VAL A 466 -9.65 31.34 -25.28
C VAL A 466 -10.73 30.26 -25.25
N ASP A 467 -10.59 29.21 -26.08
CA ASP A 467 -11.51 28.06 -26.09
C ASP A 467 -11.11 27.04 -25.02
N HIS A 468 -11.71 27.17 -23.84
CA HIS A 468 -11.49 26.29 -22.69
C HIS A 468 -12.20 24.94 -22.81
N GLU A 469 -13.28 24.85 -23.60
CA GLU A 469 -14.09 23.64 -23.73
C GLU A 469 -13.42 22.64 -24.68
N ALA A 470 -12.98 23.09 -25.86
CA ALA A 470 -12.22 22.25 -26.78
C ALA A 470 -10.95 21.69 -26.11
N ARG A 471 -10.25 22.54 -25.34
CA ARG A 471 -9.06 22.13 -24.60
C ARG A 471 -9.37 21.11 -23.50
N PHE A 472 -10.48 21.26 -22.78
CA PHE A 472 -10.90 20.29 -21.78
C PHE A 472 -11.14 18.91 -22.41
N LEU A 473 -11.78 18.86 -23.59
CA LEU A 473 -12.01 17.61 -24.32
C LEU A 473 -10.69 16.96 -24.80
N GLU A 474 -9.75 17.75 -25.34
CA GLU A 474 -8.41 17.24 -25.69
C GLU A 474 -7.68 16.67 -24.46
N LEU A 475 -7.82 17.34 -23.31
CA LEU A 475 -7.22 16.91 -22.05
C LEU A 475 -7.85 15.62 -21.53
N CYS A 476 -9.19 15.49 -21.57
CA CYS A 476 -9.87 14.24 -21.23
C CYS A 476 -9.41 13.08 -22.10
N SER A 477 -9.24 13.32 -23.41
CA SER A 477 -8.72 12.31 -24.34
C SER A 477 -7.29 11.88 -23.98
N LEU A 478 -6.43 12.85 -23.66
CA LEU A 478 -5.05 12.59 -23.23
C LEU A 478 -4.99 11.81 -21.90
N ILE A 479 -5.77 12.24 -20.90
CA ILE A 479 -5.83 11.59 -19.59
C ILE A 479 -6.38 10.18 -19.73
N SER A 480 -7.39 9.94 -20.57
CA SER A 480 -7.89 8.58 -20.82
C SER A 480 -6.82 7.66 -21.40
N LYS A 481 -5.98 8.16 -22.33
CA LYS A 481 -4.82 7.40 -22.84
C LYS A 481 -3.78 7.12 -21.74
N LEU A 482 -3.54 8.10 -20.85
CA LEU A 482 -2.62 7.91 -19.71
C LEU A 482 -3.16 6.93 -18.68
N GLU A 483 -4.44 7.01 -18.31
CA GLU A 483 -5.10 6.07 -17.39
C GLU A 483 -5.04 4.65 -17.94
N LYS A 484 -5.29 4.47 -19.24
CA LYS A 484 -5.12 3.16 -19.89
C LYS A 484 -3.67 2.69 -19.82
N ALA A 485 -2.69 3.58 -19.98
CA ALA A 485 -1.28 3.21 -19.93
C ALA A 485 -0.75 2.94 -18.51
N THR A 486 -1.32 3.56 -17.48
CA THR A 486 -0.92 3.41 -16.07
C THR A 486 -1.73 2.39 -15.29
N ASN A 487 -2.88 1.95 -15.81
CA ASN A 487 -3.71 0.93 -15.18
C ASN A 487 -2.95 -0.40 -15.08
N SER A 488 -2.93 -1.01 -13.89
CA SER A 488 -2.19 -2.25 -13.60
C SER A 488 -2.49 -3.42 -14.55
N ALA A 489 -3.71 -3.50 -15.07
CA ALA A 489 -4.11 -4.55 -16.02
C ALA A 489 -3.49 -4.37 -17.42
N THR A 490 -3.21 -3.15 -17.83
CA THR A 490 -2.74 -2.80 -19.18
C THR A 490 -1.34 -2.20 -19.21
N ALA A 491 -0.75 -1.88 -18.07
CA ALA A 491 0.60 -1.30 -17.95
C ALA A 491 1.70 -2.23 -18.47
N ILE A 492 1.49 -3.54 -18.42
CA ILE A 492 2.44 -4.55 -18.91
C ILE A 492 2.37 -4.70 -20.45
N ASN A 493 1.29 -4.20 -21.08
CA ASN A 493 1.15 -4.31 -22.53
C ASN A 493 2.18 -3.43 -23.25
N LEU A 494 2.66 -3.94 -24.38
CA LEU A 494 3.73 -3.30 -25.16
C LEU A 494 3.34 -1.89 -25.64
N GLU A 495 2.06 -1.64 -25.91
CA GLU A 495 1.54 -0.32 -26.27
C GLU A 495 1.73 0.70 -25.12
N SER A 496 1.39 0.32 -23.89
CA SER A 496 1.55 1.15 -22.69
C SER A 496 3.02 1.38 -22.34
N GLN A 497 3.84 0.33 -22.43
CA GLN A 497 5.28 0.41 -22.21
C GLN A 497 5.95 1.34 -23.21
N ARG A 498 5.63 1.22 -24.50
CA ARG A 498 6.10 2.16 -25.53
C ARG A 498 5.63 3.59 -25.30
N LEU A 499 4.49 3.80 -24.64
CA LEU A 499 3.95 5.11 -24.34
C LEU A 499 4.68 5.80 -23.17
N LEU A 500 5.10 5.07 -22.14
CA LEU A 500 5.62 5.70 -20.90
C LEU A 500 7.12 5.45 -20.66
N ASP A 501 7.69 4.39 -21.22
CA ASP A 501 9.06 3.97 -20.98
C ASP A 501 9.91 4.18 -22.24
N SER A 502 10.91 5.04 -22.14
CA SER A 502 11.79 5.42 -23.26
C SER A 502 12.57 4.23 -23.84
N ARG A 503 12.84 3.20 -23.03
CA ARG A 503 13.61 2.01 -23.44
C ARG A 503 12.90 1.19 -24.51
N TYR A 504 11.57 1.17 -24.49
CA TYR A 504 10.77 0.45 -25.48
C TYR A 504 10.63 1.20 -26.81
N ARG A 505 11.14 2.44 -26.89
CA ARG A 505 11.22 3.26 -28.10
C ARG A 505 12.61 3.24 -28.73
N MET A 506 13.50 2.40 -28.24
CA MET A 506 14.87 2.31 -28.73
C MET A 506 15.21 0.85 -29.03
N THR A 507 15.98 0.63 -30.10
CA THR A 507 16.60 -0.66 -30.39
C THR A 507 18.11 -0.53 -30.30
N PHE A 508 18.76 -1.53 -29.71
CA PHE A 508 20.20 -1.52 -29.45
C PHE A 508 20.89 -2.65 -30.21
N TYR A 509 22.07 -2.36 -30.74
CA TYR A 509 22.94 -3.32 -31.43
C TYR A 509 24.40 -2.92 -31.25
N ALA A 510 25.32 -3.81 -31.64
CA ALA A 510 26.75 -3.51 -31.56
C ALA A 510 27.43 -3.68 -32.92
N ASN A 511 28.34 -2.77 -33.26
CA ASN A 511 29.19 -2.88 -34.42
C ASN A 511 30.57 -3.38 -33.98
N GLU A 512 31.13 -4.36 -34.70
CA GLU A 512 32.56 -4.69 -34.62
C GLU A 512 33.31 -3.75 -35.57
N ILE A 513 34.23 -2.96 -35.03
CA ILE A 513 34.96 -1.93 -35.78
C ILE A 513 36.44 -2.30 -35.84
N VAL A 514 37.04 -2.21 -37.02
CA VAL A 514 38.49 -2.38 -37.21
C VAL A 514 39.22 -1.14 -36.68
N LYS A 515 40.18 -1.35 -35.78
CA LYS A 515 40.88 -0.27 -35.05
C LYS A 515 41.70 0.64 -35.97
N GLU A 516 42.29 0.07 -37.02
CA GLU A 516 43.17 0.79 -37.96
C GLU A 516 42.40 1.60 -39.01
N THR A 517 41.30 1.06 -39.52
CA THR A 517 40.56 1.67 -40.65
C THR A 517 39.26 2.34 -40.23
N GLY A 518 38.75 2.06 -39.03
CA GLY A 518 37.44 2.51 -38.57
C GLY A 518 36.25 1.86 -39.29
N ALA A 519 36.50 0.88 -40.19
CA ALA A 519 35.45 0.21 -40.95
C ALA A 519 34.64 -0.75 -40.06
N VAL A 520 33.32 -0.77 -40.26
CA VAL A 520 32.44 -1.76 -39.63
C VAL A 520 32.71 -3.10 -40.30
N ARG A 521 33.28 -4.03 -39.53
CA ARG A 521 33.53 -5.40 -39.95
C ARG A 521 32.26 -6.24 -39.89
N ASP A 522 31.45 -6.04 -38.86
CA ASP A 522 30.27 -6.85 -38.58
C ASP A 522 29.26 -6.11 -37.69
N VAL A 523 27.99 -6.51 -37.74
CA VAL A 523 26.88 -5.96 -36.95
C VAL A 523 26.20 -7.07 -36.16
N LEU A 524 26.22 -6.93 -34.84
CA LEU A 524 25.68 -7.88 -33.87
C LEU A 524 24.30 -7.38 -33.42
N ARG A 525 23.24 -7.96 -34.00
CA ARG A 525 21.85 -7.80 -33.55
C ARG A 525 21.46 -9.02 -32.70
N SER A 526 20.57 -8.83 -31.72
CA SER A 526 20.15 -9.84 -30.73
C SER A 526 19.50 -11.11 -31.33
N SER A 527 19.18 -11.10 -32.63
CA SER A 527 18.30 -12.07 -33.29
C SER A 527 18.91 -12.82 -34.50
N SER A 528 20.21 -12.70 -34.79
CA SER A 528 20.81 -13.36 -35.97
C SER A 528 22.01 -14.29 -35.68
N GLY A 529 21.82 -15.59 -35.98
CA GLY A 529 22.73 -16.42 -36.78
C GLY A 529 24.15 -16.80 -36.34
N LYS A 530 24.71 -16.33 -35.21
CA LYS A 530 26.12 -16.63 -34.85
C LYS A 530 26.33 -17.80 -33.88
N SER A 531 27.53 -18.39 -33.95
CA SER A 531 28.01 -19.50 -33.10
C SER A 531 27.86 -19.17 -31.61
N GLY A 532 27.43 -20.14 -30.79
CA GLY A 532 27.12 -19.93 -29.37
C GLY A 532 28.25 -19.22 -28.59
N GLY A 533 29.51 -19.55 -28.87
CA GLY A 533 30.66 -18.95 -28.19
C GLY A 533 30.90 -17.46 -28.51
N GLU A 534 30.50 -16.96 -29.69
CA GLU A 534 30.62 -15.53 -30.01
C GLU A 534 29.58 -14.69 -29.28
N LYS A 535 28.38 -15.24 -29.06
CA LYS A 535 27.32 -14.58 -28.28
C LYS A 535 27.70 -14.48 -26.81
N GLU A 536 28.31 -15.53 -26.26
CA GLU A 536 28.81 -15.54 -24.88
C GLU A 536 29.98 -14.55 -24.70
N SER A 537 30.92 -14.51 -25.66
CA SER A 537 32.02 -13.52 -25.65
C SER A 537 31.50 -12.09 -25.72
N PHE A 538 30.50 -11.84 -26.57
CA PHE A 538 29.89 -10.52 -26.72
C PHE A 538 29.21 -10.08 -25.42
N ALA A 539 28.35 -10.93 -24.85
CA ALA A 539 27.65 -10.64 -23.61
C ALA A 539 28.63 -10.37 -22.47
N GLY A 540 29.68 -11.19 -22.32
CA GLY A 540 30.70 -11.01 -21.28
C GLY A 540 31.44 -9.68 -21.38
N ILE A 541 31.80 -9.24 -22.60
CA ILE A 541 32.52 -7.98 -22.83
C ILE A 541 31.61 -6.77 -22.58
N ILE A 542 30.35 -6.81 -23.03
CA ILE A 542 29.39 -5.74 -22.74
C ILE A 542 29.12 -5.63 -21.24
N VAL A 543 28.98 -6.76 -20.54
CA VAL A 543 28.80 -6.78 -19.08
C VAL A 543 30.02 -6.19 -18.39
N ALA A 544 31.23 -6.58 -18.78
CA ALA A 544 32.46 -6.05 -18.21
C ALA A 544 32.59 -4.53 -18.41
N ALA A 545 32.30 -4.02 -19.61
CA ALA A 545 32.31 -2.59 -19.89
C ALA A 545 31.21 -1.83 -19.14
N SER A 546 29.99 -2.39 -19.05
CA SER A 546 28.90 -1.79 -18.28
C SER A 546 29.22 -1.75 -16.78
N LEU A 547 29.87 -2.79 -16.26
CA LEU A 547 30.28 -2.85 -14.87
C LEU A 547 31.40 -1.86 -14.58
N ALA A 548 32.38 -1.74 -15.48
CA ALA A 548 33.41 -0.71 -15.38
C ALA A 548 32.79 0.69 -15.35
N TYR A 549 31.79 0.96 -16.20
CA TYR A 549 31.03 2.20 -16.18
C TYR A 549 30.37 2.45 -14.82
N VAL A 550 29.61 1.50 -14.28
CA VAL A 550 28.90 1.66 -12.99
C VAL A 550 29.84 1.81 -11.79
N LEU A 551 30.99 1.12 -11.82
CA LEU A 551 31.94 1.08 -10.70
C LEU A 551 33.00 2.19 -10.75
N THR A 552 33.02 3.00 -11.81
CA THR A 552 33.91 4.15 -11.95
C THR A 552 33.17 5.42 -11.53
N PRO A 553 33.54 6.05 -10.39
CA PRO A 553 32.97 7.33 -10.00
C PRO A 553 33.24 8.42 -11.05
N ASP A 554 32.36 9.41 -11.15
CA ASP A 554 32.53 10.55 -12.06
C ASP A 554 33.89 11.24 -11.84
N GLY A 555 34.65 11.42 -12.91
CA GLY A 555 35.99 12.02 -12.88
C GLY A 555 37.13 11.07 -12.50
N ALA A 556 36.85 9.82 -12.12
CA ALA A 556 37.89 8.81 -11.90
C ALA A 556 38.29 8.11 -13.21
N PRO A 557 39.59 7.85 -13.45
CA PRO A 557 40.04 7.17 -14.67
C PRO A 557 39.79 5.65 -14.66
N HIS A 558 39.50 5.06 -13.50
CA HIS A 558 39.26 3.62 -13.31
C HIS A 558 38.36 3.36 -12.08
N PRO A 559 37.77 2.15 -11.97
CA PRO A 559 36.95 1.79 -10.81
C PRO A 559 37.72 1.84 -9.49
N MET A 560 37.08 2.32 -8.41
CA MET A 560 37.69 2.40 -7.06
C MET A 560 37.44 1.14 -6.23
N TYR A 561 36.23 0.58 -6.30
CA TYR A 561 35.85 -0.69 -5.66
C TYR A 561 35.22 -1.60 -6.71
N CYS A 562 35.97 -2.60 -7.18
CA CYS A 562 35.59 -3.38 -8.36
C CYS A 562 35.89 -4.87 -8.26
N THR A 563 35.57 -5.48 -7.13
CA THR A 563 35.68 -6.94 -7.01
C THR A 563 34.42 -7.61 -7.54
N VAL A 564 34.59 -8.55 -8.47
CA VAL A 564 33.53 -9.33 -9.11
C VAL A 564 33.74 -10.80 -8.82
N PHE A 565 32.69 -11.48 -8.36
CA PHE A 565 32.67 -12.93 -8.22
C PHE A 565 32.00 -13.54 -9.44
N LEU A 566 32.70 -14.44 -10.13
CA LEU A 566 32.13 -15.25 -11.20
C LEU A 566 31.97 -16.66 -10.68
N ASP A 567 30.73 -17.02 -10.35
CA ASP A 567 30.36 -18.38 -9.96
C ASP A 567 30.15 -19.25 -11.20
N GLU A 568 30.55 -20.51 -11.10
CA GLU A 568 30.64 -21.47 -12.23
C GLU A 568 31.33 -20.89 -13.48
N ALA A 569 32.38 -20.10 -13.26
CA ALA A 569 33.01 -19.35 -14.32
C ALA A 569 33.48 -20.28 -15.46
N PHE A 570 32.90 -20.04 -16.64
CA PHE A 570 33.30 -20.66 -17.92
C PHE A 570 33.23 -22.19 -17.95
N SER A 571 32.31 -22.81 -17.20
CA SER A 571 32.16 -24.27 -17.10
C SER A 571 31.85 -24.95 -18.45
N ASN A 572 31.12 -24.27 -19.35
CA ASN A 572 30.69 -24.78 -20.66
C ASN A 572 31.22 -23.96 -21.86
N THR A 573 32.09 -22.97 -21.61
CA THR A 573 32.55 -21.99 -22.60
C THR A 573 33.92 -22.40 -23.15
N ALA A 574 34.17 -22.24 -24.45
CA ALA A 574 35.48 -22.54 -25.03
C ALA A 574 36.60 -21.67 -24.41
N ASP A 575 37.75 -22.27 -24.04
CA ASP A 575 38.89 -21.60 -23.40
C ASP A 575 39.30 -20.25 -24.04
N LYS A 576 39.24 -20.17 -25.37
CA LYS A 576 39.59 -18.96 -26.13
C LYS A 576 38.64 -17.79 -25.87
N VAL A 577 37.35 -18.06 -25.66
CA VAL A 577 36.32 -17.05 -25.33
C VAL A 577 36.52 -16.56 -23.90
N SER A 578 36.74 -17.49 -22.98
CA SER A 578 36.90 -17.21 -21.56
C SER A 578 38.13 -16.35 -21.27
N ARG A 579 39.27 -16.68 -21.90
CA ARG A 579 40.50 -15.86 -21.78
C ARG A 579 40.32 -14.44 -22.30
N ARG A 580 39.49 -14.25 -23.32
CA ARG A 580 39.20 -12.92 -23.90
C ARG A 580 38.40 -12.06 -22.93
N VAL A 581 37.34 -12.62 -22.35
CA VAL A 581 36.53 -11.92 -21.33
C VAL A 581 37.39 -11.55 -20.12
N LEU A 582 38.24 -12.45 -19.63
CA LEU A 582 39.17 -12.19 -18.53
C LEU A 582 40.20 -11.10 -18.85
N ARG A 583 40.70 -11.05 -20.08
CA ARG A 583 41.58 -9.96 -20.54
C ARG A 583 40.88 -8.61 -20.48
N VAL A 584 39.61 -8.55 -20.88
CA VAL A 584 38.82 -7.32 -20.79
C VAL A 584 38.65 -6.87 -19.34
N PHE A 585 38.27 -7.76 -18.41
CA PHE A 585 38.19 -7.42 -16.98
C PHE A 585 39.51 -6.84 -16.44
N ARG A 586 40.65 -7.44 -16.83
CA ARG A 586 41.99 -6.97 -16.45
C ARG A 586 42.32 -5.60 -17.04
N GLU A 587 41.98 -5.36 -18.30
CA GLU A 587 42.22 -4.07 -18.97
C GLU A 587 41.41 -2.96 -18.32
N LEU A 588 40.18 -3.29 -17.89
CA LEU A 588 39.26 -2.41 -17.18
C LEU A 588 39.58 -2.25 -15.68
N LYS A 589 40.69 -2.85 -15.21
CA LYS A 589 41.14 -2.82 -13.81
C LYS A 589 40.13 -3.39 -12.82
N ILE A 590 39.23 -4.26 -13.28
CA ILE A 590 38.28 -4.96 -12.43
C ILE A 590 38.96 -6.17 -11.78
N HIS A 591 38.84 -6.30 -10.47
CA HIS A 591 39.37 -7.43 -9.71
C HIS A 591 38.39 -8.60 -9.79
N VAL A 592 38.81 -9.76 -10.31
CA VAL A 592 37.92 -10.91 -10.54
C VAL A 592 38.28 -12.07 -9.61
N ASN A 593 37.31 -12.55 -8.84
CA ASN A 593 37.36 -13.82 -8.11
C ASN A 593 36.62 -14.89 -8.93
N LEU A 594 37.35 -15.93 -9.34
CA LEU A 594 36.80 -17.03 -10.12
C LEU A 594 36.47 -18.21 -9.21
N ILE A 595 35.23 -18.67 -9.26
CA ILE A 595 34.80 -19.92 -8.64
C ILE A 595 34.55 -20.89 -9.80
N THR A 596 35.39 -21.92 -9.89
CA THR A 596 35.33 -22.87 -11.01
C THR A 596 35.65 -24.28 -10.52
N PRO A 597 35.05 -25.33 -11.12
CA PRO A 597 35.41 -26.70 -10.80
C PRO A 597 36.91 -26.98 -11.08
N TYR A 598 37.50 -27.91 -10.32
CA TYR A 598 38.93 -28.25 -10.42
C TYR A 598 39.41 -28.58 -11.85
N LYS A 599 38.53 -29.09 -12.71
CA LYS A 599 38.86 -29.46 -14.11
C LYS A 599 39.28 -28.28 -14.99
N ASN A 600 38.91 -27.04 -14.65
CA ASN A 600 39.13 -25.85 -15.50
C ASN A 600 40.26 -24.93 -14.99
N LEU A 601 41.20 -25.47 -14.21
CA LEU A 601 42.31 -24.74 -13.58
C LEU A 601 43.21 -23.97 -14.58
N ASN A 602 43.40 -24.47 -15.80
CA ASN A 602 44.26 -23.84 -16.81
C ASN A 602 43.80 -22.44 -17.21
N LEU A 603 42.51 -22.15 -17.14
CA LEU A 603 41.95 -20.83 -17.45
C LEU A 603 42.28 -19.81 -16.34
N ALA A 604 42.21 -20.25 -15.08
CA ALA A 604 42.50 -19.40 -13.93
C ALA A 604 43.98 -19.02 -13.84
N ARG A 605 44.89 -19.84 -14.42
CA ARG A 605 46.35 -19.62 -14.37
C ARG A 605 46.80 -18.30 -14.96
N ASP A 606 46.15 -17.85 -16.03
CA ASP A 606 46.52 -16.58 -16.69
C ASP A 606 46.03 -15.33 -15.95
N SER A 607 45.07 -15.49 -15.03
CA SER A 607 44.27 -14.37 -14.50
C SER A 607 44.28 -14.27 -12.97
N ALA A 608 44.50 -15.36 -12.25
CA ALA A 608 44.49 -15.40 -10.77
C ALA A 608 45.92 -15.44 -10.23
N ARG A 609 46.20 -14.66 -9.17
CA ARG A 609 47.50 -14.67 -8.46
C ARG A 609 47.60 -15.73 -7.38
N SER A 610 46.48 -16.07 -6.75
CA SER A 610 46.39 -17.04 -5.66
C SER A 610 45.16 -17.91 -5.84
N LEU A 611 45.26 -19.16 -5.41
CA LEU A 611 44.18 -20.13 -5.47
C LEU A 611 43.74 -20.51 -4.06
N ILE A 612 42.44 -20.71 -3.90
CA ILE A 612 41.87 -21.36 -2.74
C ILE A 612 41.20 -22.64 -3.24
N ILE A 613 41.73 -23.78 -2.82
CA ILE A 613 41.18 -25.09 -3.19
C ILE A 613 40.31 -25.58 -2.05
N ALA A 614 39.04 -25.85 -2.36
CA ALA A 614 38.11 -26.51 -1.47
C ALA A 614 38.09 -28.01 -1.76
N GLU A 615 38.57 -28.81 -0.82
CA GLU A 615 38.56 -30.28 -0.91
C GLU A 615 37.62 -30.87 0.13
N ARG A 616 36.83 -31.88 -0.26
CA ARG A 616 36.01 -32.68 0.64
C ARG A 616 36.56 -34.09 0.71
N LYS A 617 36.96 -34.54 1.90
CA LYS A 617 37.34 -35.94 2.13
C LYS A 617 36.07 -36.79 2.23
N ILE A 618 35.93 -37.77 1.34
CA ILE A 618 34.72 -38.60 1.24
C ILE A 618 34.55 -39.48 2.49
N ASP A 619 35.63 -40.09 2.96
CA ASP A 619 35.59 -41.09 4.03
C ASP A 619 35.39 -40.51 5.45
N GLY A 620 35.61 -39.20 5.64
CA GLY A 620 35.51 -38.52 6.93
C GLY A 620 34.49 -37.38 6.98
N HIS A 621 33.83 -37.06 5.87
CA HIS A 621 32.93 -35.90 5.72
C HIS A 621 33.53 -34.54 6.16
N GLU A 622 34.85 -34.43 6.20
CA GLU A 622 35.56 -33.19 6.52
C GLU A 622 35.81 -32.37 5.24
N SER A 623 35.55 -31.06 5.33
CA SER A 623 35.87 -30.08 4.28
C SER A 623 37.09 -29.26 4.69
N ARG A 624 38.05 -29.10 3.78
CA ARG A 624 39.25 -28.29 3.99
C ARG A 624 39.37 -27.23 2.90
N LEU A 625 39.75 -26.02 3.32
CA LEU A 625 40.18 -24.95 2.43
C LEU A 625 41.69 -24.81 2.55
N SER A 626 42.40 -24.84 1.43
CA SER A 626 43.84 -24.59 1.38
C SER A 626 44.15 -23.48 0.39
N GLN A 627 44.80 -22.43 0.88
CA GLN A 627 45.41 -21.42 0.03
C GLN A 627 46.73 -21.96 -0.51
N ILE A 628 46.88 -21.99 -1.84
CA ILE A 628 48.04 -22.57 -2.53
C ILE A 628 48.47 -21.59 -3.64
N THR A 629 49.78 -21.41 -3.83
CA THR A 629 50.32 -20.67 -4.98
C THR A 629 50.47 -21.58 -6.20
N TRP A 630 50.51 -21.01 -7.41
CA TRP A 630 50.69 -21.81 -8.63
C TRP A 630 51.94 -22.68 -8.60
N ASP A 631 53.05 -22.17 -8.05
CA ASP A 631 54.31 -22.92 -7.93
C ASP A 631 54.17 -24.11 -6.97
N GLN A 632 53.48 -23.93 -5.84
CA GLN A 632 53.19 -25.01 -4.89
C GLN A 632 52.25 -26.06 -5.48
N LEU A 633 51.28 -25.64 -6.30
CA LEU A 633 50.39 -26.57 -7.00
C LEU A 633 51.16 -27.38 -8.04
N ASP A 634 52.04 -26.75 -8.81
CA ASP A 634 52.91 -27.41 -9.78
C ASP A 634 53.83 -28.42 -9.07
N GLN A 635 54.44 -28.04 -7.95
CA GLN A 635 55.28 -28.92 -7.14
C GLN A 635 54.49 -30.12 -6.57
N GLN A 636 53.31 -29.91 -6.00
CA GLN A 636 52.45 -31.01 -5.55
C GLN A 636 51.98 -31.91 -6.69
N SER A 637 51.74 -31.33 -7.88
CA SER A 637 51.36 -32.11 -9.06
C SER A 637 52.53 -32.96 -9.58
N ALA A 638 53.75 -32.44 -9.48
CA ALA A 638 54.99 -33.15 -9.81
C ALA A 638 55.28 -34.25 -8.78
N GLU A 639 55.20 -33.96 -7.48
CA GLU A 639 55.34 -34.93 -6.39
C GLU A 639 54.26 -36.02 -6.45
N ARG A 640 53.00 -35.68 -6.79
CA ARG A 640 51.95 -36.68 -7.03
C ARG A 640 52.21 -37.51 -8.29
N ARG A 641 52.78 -36.92 -9.35
CA ARG A 641 53.19 -37.67 -10.56
C ARG A 641 54.33 -38.61 -10.23
N GLU A 642 55.37 -38.15 -9.55
CA GLU A 642 56.49 -38.98 -9.08
C GLU A 642 56.00 -40.07 -8.14
N ALA A 643 55.21 -39.77 -7.11
CA ALA A 643 54.68 -40.78 -6.20
C ALA A 643 53.82 -41.83 -6.92
N LYS A 644 53.02 -41.41 -7.90
CA LYS A 644 52.22 -42.33 -8.72
C LYS A 644 53.11 -43.14 -9.67
N GLN A 645 54.18 -42.56 -10.18
CA GLN A 645 55.18 -43.22 -11.04
C GLN A 645 56.02 -44.21 -10.23
N THR A 646 56.37 -43.90 -8.97
CA THR A 646 57.04 -44.80 -8.02
C THR A 646 56.11 -45.92 -7.55
N GLN A 647 54.83 -45.63 -7.34
CA GLN A 647 53.82 -46.65 -7.02
C GLN A 647 53.54 -47.56 -8.23
N LEU A 648 53.45 -47.00 -9.45
CA LEU A 648 53.39 -47.76 -10.69
C LEU A 648 54.67 -48.56 -10.94
N ALA A 649 55.84 -48.02 -10.62
CA ALA A 649 57.12 -48.72 -10.71
C ALA A 649 57.18 -49.89 -9.73
N GLY A 650 56.75 -49.72 -8.47
CA GLY A 650 56.69 -50.81 -7.50
C GLY A 650 55.65 -51.88 -7.84
N VAL A 651 54.51 -51.50 -8.43
CA VAL A 651 53.53 -52.47 -8.97
C VAL A 651 54.10 -53.18 -10.21
N ALA A 652 54.82 -52.48 -11.09
CA ALA A 652 55.48 -53.07 -12.25
C ALA A 652 56.62 -54.03 -11.84
N GLU A 653 57.39 -53.70 -10.80
CA GLU A 653 58.43 -54.56 -10.21
C GLU A 653 57.81 -55.83 -9.59
N GLY A 654 56.68 -55.69 -8.89
CA GLY A 654 55.91 -56.83 -8.35
C GLY A 654 55.28 -57.72 -9.43
N LEU A 655 55.12 -57.21 -10.65
CA LEU A 655 54.59 -57.94 -11.82
C LEU A 655 55.68 -58.36 -12.82
N GLY A 656 56.96 -58.08 -12.56
CA GLY A 656 58.09 -58.44 -13.42
C GLY A 656 58.21 -57.64 -14.72
N ILE A 657 57.63 -56.45 -14.79
CA ILE A 657 57.62 -55.58 -15.99
C ILE A 657 58.68 -54.49 -15.83
N GLN A 658 59.71 -54.49 -16.69
CA GLN A 658 60.67 -53.37 -16.77
C GLN A 658 59.99 -52.16 -17.42
N MET A 659 59.90 -51.06 -16.66
CA MET A 659 59.43 -49.78 -17.18
C MET A 659 60.61 -49.07 -17.86
N GLU A 660 60.54 -48.89 -19.17
CA GLU A 660 61.49 -48.09 -19.95
C GLU A 660 61.35 -46.60 -19.53
N GLN A 661 62.46 -45.96 -19.14
CA GLN A 661 62.47 -44.54 -18.85
C GLN A 661 62.33 -43.75 -20.16
N LEU A 662 61.29 -42.92 -20.25
CA LEU A 662 61.09 -41.91 -21.30
C LEU A 662 61.63 -40.55 -20.85
#